data_AF-A0A9J7A3P8-F1
#
_entry.id   AF-A0A9J7A3P8-F1
#
_cell.length_a   1.000
_cell.length_b   1.000
_cell.length_c   1.000
_cell.angle_alpha   90.00
_cell.angle_beta   90.00
_cell.angle_gamma   90.00
#
_symmetry.space_group_name_H-M   'P 1'
#
loop_
_entity.id
_entity.type
_entity.pdbx_description
1 polymer ?
#
loop_
_entity_poly.entity_id
_entity_poly.type
_entity_poly.pdbx_seq_one_letter_code
_entity_poly.pdbx_strand_id
1 'polypeptide(L)'
;MNPLLLSISLLLPWVAGALALHPLRQRLSLTPTGWLGYGYFLGATLITASAFLAWQLPWLATAKGLLFCPAMLALGFYCGARWLARRLPIPEPLILSAASSGQRWLTFLLVAIIALHLGIAAWELYLRPVYPWDAWQTWMYTAKAWYFNGAPADIVSPGQWFSQTDTDNYTAQGHHYPWLLPAQSWWLASLVGSWQDNLAGWPTMSAAIALGLALWGQAVAASSKRLLGPLAALLLLSLPLLNTHISLAGYADLWLAGFSGLGLIAIARGLLESHRGQLLLGVVALALGLLVKHDAIIWLTCGLIVICLLKLRLRTSAVILALAGALLLSILAFGFSRFELQLHTDFVSYGQLLWIADSWHLLWYLLPAALLLALLPRTPARATAKIISLIFATLFASQLVLFCTTNAGSWVGTASSRLLLQVSPVFIFALVYLAGSIPITAPSGHKWRSFLAVLAGTACFLLLFVVWLLIDTSNGEYEPEANLDLEAQQLQVVYGSMRKTRAGLLLPPGSDRHAVLSTGPVRFNAENLEILNVDIEGTGHSKQTLFWRTKTRPTEPFSRELIFGAGPIMLSDDSNWRGEIIEIGIVLYANSKQPLVLHGLELEAATPQALLDFIASDWATPEYWDQTSVNRTELSATTSLPSLPVLAGFWVLFCWVALLVTNKRAAAPMYPMLGVALIAWLAVDARWLHNSYHQALATQAHYANTNNHEALESANDAANMEFAQQLREQLGPEPQRVIVVEAGDHHKFVSRRLKYALLPHAVYVNNGRLPRKRAAAAGAVIWLTDGQSSSQANCPKPLQKVKPSLITPLGVLCKQAQHAE
;
A
#
# COMPACT_ATOMS: atom_id res chain seq x y z
N MET A 1 -2.64 -20.84 -21.94
CA MET A 1 -1.45 -20.19 -21.35
C MET A 1 -0.34 -21.23 -21.20
N ASN A 2 0.90 -20.94 -21.59
CA ASN A 2 2.02 -21.87 -21.41
C ASN A 2 2.70 -21.59 -20.05
N PRO A 3 2.49 -22.43 -19.02
CA PRO A 3 3.02 -22.18 -17.67
C PRO A 3 4.55 -22.12 -17.64
N LEU A 4 5.22 -22.89 -18.51
CA LEU A 4 6.67 -22.87 -18.64
C LEU A 4 7.17 -21.48 -19.08
N LEU A 5 6.49 -20.87 -20.06
CA LEU A 5 6.86 -19.55 -20.59
C LEU A 5 6.67 -18.45 -19.54
N LEU A 6 5.60 -18.53 -18.74
CA LEU A 6 5.35 -17.63 -17.61
C LEU A 6 6.48 -17.73 -16.59
N SER A 7 6.83 -18.94 -16.15
CA SER A 7 7.92 -19.16 -15.19
C SER A 7 9.27 -18.67 -15.71
N ILE A 8 9.60 -18.95 -16.98
CA ILE A 8 10.84 -18.45 -17.61
C ILE A 8 10.86 -16.92 -17.64
N SER A 9 9.74 -16.29 -18.01
CA SER A 9 9.63 -14.83 -18.12
C SER A 9 9.86 -14.13 -16.78
N LEU A 10 9.37 -14.72 -15.68
CA LEU A 10 9.57 -14.20 -14.32
C LEU A 10 11.00 -14.44 -13.80
N LEU A 11 11.63 -15.56 -14.18
CA LEU A 11 12.98 -15.92 -13.73
C LEU A 11 14.10 -15.23 -14.50
N LEU A 12 13.86 -14.83 -15.75
CA LEU A 12 14.89 -14.24 -16.61
C LEU A 12 15.57 -12.99 -16.02
N PRO A 13 14.86 -12.02 -15.41
CA PRO A 13 15.53 -10.89 -14.75
C PRO A 13 16.54 -11.32 -13.68
N TRP A 14 16.23 -12.35 -12.87
CA TRP A 14 17.21 -12.90 -11.92
C TRP A 14 18.45 -13.43 -12.63
N VAL A 15 18.27 -14.26 -13.66
CA VAL A 15 19.39 -14.87 -14.38
C VAL A 15 20.27 -13.79 -15.01
N ALA A 16 19.68 -12.87 -15.77
CA ALA A 16 20.39 -11.81 -16.48
C ALA A 16 21.18 -10.92 -15.50
N GLY A 17 20.51 -10.43 -14.44
CA GLY A 17 21.15 -9.52 -13.51
C GLY A 17 22.12 -10.19 -12.53
N ALA A 18 21.85 -11.42 -12.09
CA ALA A 18 22.80 -12.17 -11.26
C ALA A 18 24.09 -12.50 -12.03
N LEU A 19 23.97 -12.92 -13.30
CA LEU A 19 25.13 -13.11 -14.18
C LEU A 19 25.90 -11.80 -14.34
N ALA A 20 25.23 -10.71 -14.70
CA ALA A 20 25.82 -9.38 -14.86
C ALA A 20 26.58 -8.92 -13.60
N LEU A 21 26.02 -9.17 -12.40
CA LEU A 21 26.60 -8.75 -11.12
C LEU A 21 27.70 -9.70 -10.60
N HIS A 22 27.79 -10.92 -11.11
CA HIS A 22 28.69 -11.96 -10.57
C HIS A 22 30.15 -11.48 -10.40
N PRO A 23 30.79 -10.80 -11.37
CA PRO A 23 32.20 -10.38 -11.22
C PRO A 23 32.44 -9.44 -10.03
N LEU A 24 31.41 -8.68 -9.64
CA LEU A 24 31.48 -7.71 -8.55
C LEU A 24 31.07 -8.31 -7.20
N ARG A 25 30.43 -9.49 -7.17
CA ARG A 25 29.86 -10.09 -5.95
C ARG A 25 30.79 -10.05 -4.74
N GLN A 26 32.03 -10.53 -4.90
CA GLN A 26 33.03 -10.52 -3.82
C GLN A 26 33.47 -9.10 -3.46
N ARG A 27 33.69 -8.24 -4.46
CA ARG A 27 34.12 -6.83 -4.29
C ARG A 27 33.07 -5.97 -3.59
N LEU A 28 31.80 -6.38 -3.67
CA LEU A 28 30.68 -5.75 -3.01
C LEU A 28 30.35 -6.42 -1.68
N SER A 29 31.07 -7.46 -1.24
CA SER A 29 30.75 -8.20 0.00
C SER A 29 29.29 -8.69 0.03
N LEU A 30 28.84 -9.26 -1.11
CA LEU A 30 27.50 -9.84 -1.25
C LEU A 30 27.54 -11.34 -0.98
N THR A 31 26.75 -11.75 0.03
CA THR A 31 26.41 -13.17 0.27
C THR A 31 25.62 -13.73 -0.92
N PRO A 32 25.46 -15.08 -1.05
CA PRO A 32 24.65 -15.65 -2.13
C PRO A 32 23.23 -15.07 -2.20
N THR A 33 22.56 -14.93 -1.06
CA THR A 33 21.21 -14.34 -0.99
C THR A 33 21.20 -12.86 -1.39
N GLY A 34 22.18 -12.10 -0.89
CA GLY A 34 22.38 -10.70 -1.28
C GLY A 34 22.59 -10.54 -2.78
N TRP A 35 23.45 -11.37 -3.37
CA TRP A 35 23.73 -11.37 -4.80
C TRP A 35 22.49 -11.68 -5.66
N LEU A 36 21.67 -12.66 -5.27
CA LEU A 36 20.42 -12.95 -5.97
C LEU A 36 19.41 -11.80 -5.86
N GLY A 37 19.31 -11.17 -4.69
CA GLY A 37 18.41 -10.02 -4.47
C GLY A 37 18.79 -8.80 -5.30
N TYR A 38 20.04 -8.32 -5.20
CA TYR A 38 20.53 -7.21 -6.03
C TYR A 38 20.58 -7.57 -7.52
N GLY A 39 20.84 -8.85 -7.82
CA GLY A 39 20.82 -9.39 -9.17
C GLY A 39 19.48 -9.18 -9.84
N TYR A 40 18.36 -9.46 -9.17
CA TYR A 40 17.03 -9.20 -9.75
C TYR A 40 16.80 -7.74 -10.12
N PHE A 41 17.10 -6.79 -9.23
CA PHE A 41 16.89 -5.36 -9.49
C PHE A 41 17.78 -4.85 -10.62
N LEU A 42 19.01 -5.36 -10.74
CA LEU A 42 19.83 -5.13 -11.92
C LEU A 42 19.19 -5.73 -13.18
N GLY A 43 18.65 -6.94 -13.09
CA GLY A 43 17.91 -7.58 -14.18
C GLY A 43 16.70 -6.78 -14.66
N ALA A 44 15.88 -6.27 -13.74
CA ALA A 44 14.75 -5.40 -14.05
C ALA A 44 15.20 -4.11 -14.75
N THR A 45 16.36 -3.58 -14.38
CA THR A 45 17.02 -2.45 -15.08
C THR A 45 17.40 -2.83 -16.51
N LEU A 46 17.96 -4.03 -16.73
CA LEU A 46 18.32 -4.50 -18.07
C LEU A 46 17.08 -4.75 -18.95
N ILE A 47 15.97 -5.23 -18.37
CA ILE A 47 14.68 -5.34 -19.07
C ILE A 47 14.17 -3.96 -19.47
N THR A 48 14.26 -2.98 -18.58
CA THR A 48 13.86 -1.59 -18.87
C THR A 48 14.71 -1.00 -20.00
N ALA A 49 16.02 -1.23 -19.98
CA ALA A 49 16.91 -0.84 -21.08
C ALA A 49 16.55 -1.55 -22.40
N SER A 50 16.11 -2.81 -22.33
CA SER A 50 15.64 -3.54 -23.51
C SER A 50 14.33 -2.97 -24.07
N ALA A 51 13.40 -2.55 -23.21
CA ALA A 51 12.20 -1.83 -23.62
C ALA A 51 12.55 -0.50 -24.30
N PHE A 52 13.54 0.23 -23.78
CA PHE A 52 14.04 1.45 -24.43
C PHE A 52 14.65 1.18 -25.81
N LEU A 53 15.42 0.10 -25.97
CA LEU A 53 15.92 -0.31 -27.28
C LEU A 53 14.79 -0.72 -28.22
N ALA A 54 13.76 -1.40 -27.72
CA ALA A 54 12.59 -1.79 -28.52
C ALA A 54 11.74 -0.60 -28.96
N TRP A 55 11.68 0.47 -28.16
CA TRP A 55 11.08 1.74 -28.59
C TRP A 55 11.82 2.34 -29.79
N GLN A 56 13.16 2.37 -29.74
CA GLN A 56 13.98 2.91 -30.83
C GLN A 56 14.03 2.00 -32.07
N LEU A 57 13.95 0.68 -31.85
CA LEU A 57 14.07 -0.36 -32.86
C LEU A 57 12.91 -1.36 -32.70
N PRO A 58 11.70 -1.04 -33.22
CA PRO A 58 10.47 -1.82 -32.96
C PRO A 58 10.54 -3.32 -33.29
N TRP A 59 11.41 -3.73 -34.22
CA TRP A 59 11.61 -5.15 -34.53
C TRP A 59 12.18 -5.97 -33.36
N LEU A 60 12.78 -5.31 -32.35
CA LEU A 60 13.21 -5.93 -31.09
C LEU A 60 12.05 -6.26 -30.14
N ALA A 61 10.85 -5.69 -30.35
CA ALA A 61 9.67 -5.97 -29.54
C ALA A 61 9.08 -7.39 -29.78
N THR A 62 9.67 -8.17 -30.68
CA THR A 62 9.31 -9.59 -30.89
C THR A 62 9.79 -10.46 -29.73
N ALA A 63 9.14 -11.59 -29.46
CA ALA A 63 9.56 -12.51 -28.38
C ALA A 63 11.06 -12.91 -28.45
N LYS A 64 11.62 -13.07 -29.66
CA LYS A 64 13.05 -13.35 -29.86
C LYS A 64 13.93 -12.15 -29.49
N GLY A 65 13.55 -10.96 -29.95
CA GLY A 65 14.27 -9.71 -29.64
C GLY A 65 14.24 -9.43 -28.14
N LEU A 66 13.07 -9.63 -27.53
CA LEU A 66 12.89 -9.57 -26.08
C LEU A 66 13.87 -10.52 -25.40
N LEU A 67 13.90 -11.82 -25.69
CA LEU A 67 14.85 -12.74 -25.01
C LEU A 67 16.33 -12.41 -25.26
N PHE A 68 16.68 -11.97 -26.47
CA PHE A 68 18.07 -11.73 -26.87
C PHE A 68 18.67 -10.44 -26.28
N CYS A 69 17.90 -9.35 -26.23
CA CYS A 69 18.39 -8.04 -25.78
C CYS A 69 18.93 -8.03 -24.34
N PRO A 70 18.19 -8.48 -23.31
CA PRO A 70 18.69 -8.56 -21.94
C PRO A 70 19.89 -9.49 -21.81
N ALA A 71 19.97 -10.57 -22.59
CA ALA A 71 21.13 -11.47 -22.57
C ALA A 71 22.39 -10.76 -23.07
N MET A 72 22.29 -10.01 -24.17
CA MET A 72 23.40 -9.20 -24.69
C MET A 72 23.80 -8.07 -23.74
N LEU A 73 22.82 -7.37 -23.16
CA LEU A 73 23.07 -6.33 -22.16
C LEU A 73 23.72 -6.91 -20.90
N ALA A 74 23.28 -8.08 -20.44
CA ALA A 74 23.89 -8.78 -19.30
C ALA A 74 25.34 -9.17 -19.57
N LEU A 75 25.66 -9.64 -20.77
CA LEU A 75 27.03 -9.96 -21.17
C LEU A 75 27.92 -8.70 -21.24
N GLY A 76 27.40 -7.61 -21.81
CA GLY A 76 28.10 -6.32 -21.83
C GLY A 76 28.38 -5.80 -20.42
N PHE A 77 27.37 -5.86 -19.54
CA PHE A 77 27.52 -5.48 -18.14
C PHE A 77 28.49 -6.40 -17.39
N TYR A 78 28.47 -7.71 -17.63
CA TYR A 78 29.43 -8.67 -17.07
C TYR A 78 30.88 -8.26 -17.40
N CYS A 79 31.16 -7.90 -18.66
CA CYS A 79 32.48 -7.44 -19.08
C CYS A 79 32.89 -6.15 -18.36
N GLY A 80 31.99 -5.16 -18.27
CA GLY A 80 32.22 -3.91 -17.52
C GLY A 80 32.42 -4.14 -16.02
N ALA A 81 31.60 -5.00 -15.41
CA ALA A 81 31.67 -5.40 -14.01
C ALA A 81 33.00 -6.10 -13.71
N ARG A 82 33.49 -6.98 -14.60
CA ARG A 82 34.79 -7.62 -14.49
C ARG A 82 35.94 -6.62 -14.54
N TRP A 83 35.86 -5.61 -15.40
CA TRP A 83 36.83 -4.53 -15.44
C TRP A 83 36.81 -3.69 -14.16
N LEU A 84 35.63 -3.30 -13.70
CA LEU A 84 35.45 -2.51 -12.48
C LEU A 84 35.90 -3.27 -11.23
N ALA A 85 35.67 -4.58 -11.18
CA ALA A 85 36.11 -5.45 -10.10
C ALA A 85 37.64 -5.41 -9.88
N ARG A 86 38.42 -5.14 -10.94
CA ARG A 86 39.88 -4.96 -10.82
C ARG A 86 40.28 -3.68 -10.09
N ARG A 87 39.40 -2.67 -10.05
CA ARG A 87 39.64 -1.36 -9.42
C ARG A 87 39.16 -1.28 -7.96
N LEU A 88 38.27 -2.17 -7.55
CA LEU A 88 37.74 -2.20 -6.19
C LEU A 88 38.62 -3.05 -5.27
N PRO A 89 38.80 -2.68 -4.00
CA PRO A 89 39.52 -3.51 -3.04
C PRO A 89 38.82 -4.85 -2.81
N ILE A 90 39.58 -5.88 -2.44
CA ILE A 90 39.03 -7.15 -1.97
C ILE A 90 38.68 -6.97 -0.48
N PRO A 91 37.42 -7.10 -0.08
CA PRO A 91 37.07 -7.08 1.34
C PRO A 91 37.48 -8.40 2.02
N GLU A 92 37.58 -8.39 3.34
CA GLU A 92 37.79 -9.60 4.11
C GLU A 92 36.63 -10.60 3.87
N PRO A 93 36.94 -11.90 3.71
CA PRO A 93 35.91 -12.90 3.49
C PRO A 93 35.03 -13.02 4.74
N LEU A 94 33.72 -13.02 4.53
CA LEU A 94 32.77 -13.29 5.62
C LEU A 94 32.89 -14.76 6.03
N ILE A 95 33.43 -15.01 7.22
CA ILE A 95 33.54 -16.35 7.81
C ILE A 95 32.40 -16.51 8.82
N LEU A 96 31.50 -17.47 8.56
CA LEU A 96 30.40 -17.82 9.45
C LEU A 96 30.62 -19.23 10.00
N SER A 97 30.51 -19.40 11.32
CA SER A 97 30.53 -20.71 11.97
C SER A 97 29.44 -21.64 11.41
N ALA A 98 29.62 -22.96 11.48
CA ALA A 98 28.60 -23.91 11.01
C ALA A 98 27.28 -23.70 11.75
N ALA A 99 26.16 -23.76 11.03
CA ALA A 99 24.84 -23.57 11.64
C ALA A 99 24.52 -24.76 12.57
N SER A 100 24.20 -24.45 13.83
CA SER A 100 23.71 -25.46 14.78
C SER A 100 22.32 -25.97 14.37
N SER A 101 21.91 -27.13 14.86
CA SER A 101 20.58 -27.70 14.56
C SER A 101 19.44 -26.75 14.92
N GLY A 102 19.53 -26.06 16.07
CA GLY A 102 18.54 -25.06 16.48
C GLY A 102 18.49 -23.85 15.54
N GLN A 103 19.64 -23.37 15.06
CA GLN A 103 19.68 -22.29 14.08
C GLN A 103 19.04 -22.69 12.74
N ARG A 104 19.22 -23.95 12.30
CA ARG A 104 18.61 -24.47 11.08
C ARG A 104 17.10 -24.53 11.21
N TRP A 105 16.58 -25.09 12.31
CA TRP A 105 15.14 -25.14 12.59
C TRP A 105 14.51 -23.75 12.68
N LEU A 106 15.16 -22.82 13.39
CA LEU A 106 14.65 -21.45 13.47
C LEU A 106 14.70 -20.73 12.11
N THR A 107 15.75 -20.94 11.31
CA THR A 107 15.79 -20.41 9.94
C THR A 107 14.66 -20.97 9.10
N PHE A 108 14.40 -22.29 9.19
CA PHE A 108 13.29 -22.94 8.50
C PHE A 108 11.94 -22.35 8.92
N LEU A 109 11.70 -22.18 10.22
CA LEU A 109 10.47 -21.57 10.75
C LEU A 109 10.26 -20.15 10.21
N LEU A 110 11.30 -19.30 10.26
CA LEU A 110 11.23 -17.94 9.74
C LEU A 110 10.94 -17.93 8.23
N VAL A 111 11.57 -18.83 7.46
CA VAL A 111 11.30 -18.99 6.02
C VAL A 111 9.89 -19.48 5.77
N ALA A 112 9.36 -20.39 6.59
CA ALA A 112 7.99 -20.88 6.46
C ALA A 112 6.96 -19.77 6.69
N ILE A 113 7.18 -18.90 7.69
CA ILE A 113 6.32 -17.73 7.94
C ILE A 113 6.42 -16.72 6.77
N ILE A 114 7.63 -16.44 6.26
CA ILE A 114 7.80 -15.61 5.06
C ILE A 114 7.04 -16.21 3.86
N ALA A 115 7.17 -17.53 3.65
CA ALA A 115 6.48 -18.22 2.58
C ALA A 115 4.95 -18.18 2.73
N LEU A 116 4.43 -18.20 3.96
CA LEU A 116 3.02 -18.02 4.25
C LEU A 116 2.54 -16.63 3.83
N HIS A 117 3.23 -15.56 4.27
CA HIS A 117 2.93 -14.19 3.87
C HIS A 117 2.94 -14.01 2.35
N LEU A 118 4.00 -14.47 1.69
CA LEU A 118 4.11 -14.38 0.23
C LEU A 118 3.11 -15.27 -0.50
N GLY A 119 2.75 -16.43 0.08
CA GLY A 119 1.77 -17.34 -0.49
C GLY A 119 0.36 -16.74 -0.50
N ILE A 120 -0.04 -16.09 0.59
CA ILE A 120 -1.31 -15.37 0.67
C ILE A 120 -1.32 -14.19 -0.32
N ALA A 121 -0.24 -13.40 -0.37
CA ALA A 121 -0.13 -12.31 -1.33
C ALA A 121 -0.11 -12.79 -2.81
N ALA A 122 0.51 -13.95 -3.08
CA ALA A 122 0.47 -14.58 -4.40
C ALA A 122 -0.94 -15.04 -4.77
N TRP A 123 -1.73 -15.48 -3.80
CA TRP A 123 -3.12 -15.86 -3.99
C TRP A 123 -3.98 -14.65 -4.40
N GLU A 124 -3.80 -13.52 -3.72
CA GLU A 124 -4.41 -12.23 -4.11
C GLU A 124 -4.04 -11.85 -5.54
N LEU A 125 -2.75 -11.86 -5.88
CA LEU A 125 -2.26 -11.55 -7.23
C LEU A 125 -2.80 -12.49 -8.30
N TYR A 126 -3.02 -13.76 -7.98
CA TYR A 126 -3.53 -14.73 -8.93
C TYR A 126 -4.98 -14.45 -9.32
N LEU A 127 -5.79 -14.01 -8.35
CA LEU A 127 -7.23 -13.86 -8.52
C LEU A 127 -7.64 -12.44 -8.93
N ARG A 128 -6.99 -11.42 -8.36
CA ARG A 128 -7.42 -10.03 -8.44
C ARG A 128 -6.90 -9.37 -9.72
N PRO A 129 -7.74 -8.66 -10.49
CA PRO A 129 -7.29 -7.81 -11.60
C PRO A 129 -6.53 -6.58 -11.06
N VAL A 130 -6.02 -5.73 -11.96
CA VAL A 130 -5.34 -4.49 -11.57
C VAL A 130 -6.29 -3.60 -10.75
N TYR A 131 -6.04 -3.54 -9.44
CA TYR A 131 -6.99 -2.99 -8.49
C TYR A 131 -6.74 -1.52 -8.12
N PRO A 132 -5.52 -1.10 -7.74
CA PRO A 132 -5.29 0.27 -7.27
C PRO A 132 -5.44 1.33 -8.36
N TRP A 133 -6.01 2.48 -8.02
CA TRP A 133 -6.30 3.52 -9.01
C TRP A 133 -5.08 4.10 -9.74
N ASP A 134 -3.94 4.33 -9.07
CA ASP A 134 -2.76 4.87 -9.78
C ASP A 134 -2.20 3.82 -10.76
N ALA A 135 -2.43 2.53 -10.52
CA ALA A 135 -1.94 1.45 -11.35
C ALA A 135 -2.64 1.48 -12.71
N TRP A 136 -3.97 1.41 -12.73
CA TRP A 136 -4.74 1.42 -13.98
C TRP A 136 -4.91 2.83 -14.59
N GLN A 137 -4.51 3.91 -13.93
CA GLN A 137 -4.44 5.25 -14.54
C GLN A 137 -3.08 5.59 -15.16
N THR A 138 -2.01 4.96 -14.68
CA THR A 138 -0.63 5.35 -15.02
C THR A 138 0.21 4.14 -15.43
N TRP A 139 0.57 3.28 -14.49
CA TRP A 139 1.64 2.31 -14.68
C TRP A 139 1.22 1.12 -15.53
N MET A 140 0.14 0.45 -15.11
CA MET A 140 -0.44 -0.67 -15.84
C MET A 140 -1.17 -0.19 -17.09
N TYR A 141 -1.73 1.02 -17.09
CA TYR A 141 -2.25 1.65 -18.31
C TYR A 141 -1.18 1.75 -19.38
N THR A 142 -0.01 2.30 -19.04
CA THR A 142 1.11 2.46 -19.97
C THR A 142 1.59 1.11 -20.50
N ALA A 143 1.74 0.11 -19.62
CA ALA A 143 2.12 -1.24 -20.02
C ALA A 143 1.09 -1.90 -20.97
N LYS A 144 -0.21 -1.76 -20.67
CA LYS A 144 -1.30 -2.30 -21.48
C LYS A 144 -1.37 -1.61 -22.84
N ALA A 145 -1.21 -0.30 -22.87
CA ALA A 145 -1.13 0.47 -24.12
C ALA A 145 0.07 0.04 -24.98
N TRP A 146 1.26 -0.14 -24.40
CA TRP A 146 2.43 -0.64 -25.12
C TRP A 146 2.25 -2.07 -25.64
N TYR A 147 1.56 -2.92 -24.88
CA TYR A 147 1.26 -4.28 -25.30
C TYR A 147 0.40 -4.27 -26.56
N PHE A 148 -0.70 -3.51 -26.57
CA PHE A 148 -1.58 -3.42 -27.72
C PHE A 148 -0.98 -2.65 -28.91
N ASN A 149 -0.08 -1.70 -28.64
CA ASN A 149 0.71 -1.04 -29.67
C ASN A 149 1.76 -1.97 -30.31
N GLY A 150 2.05 -3.13 -29.70
CA GLY A 150 3.05 -4.09 -30.16
C GLY A 150 4.50 -3.75 -29.78
N ALA A 151 4.79 -2.49 -29.46
CA ALA A 151 6.06 -2.00 -28.94
C ALA A 151 5.84 -0.84 -27.97
N PRO A 152 6.81 -0.49 -27.11
CA PRO A 152 6.71 0.69 -26.27
C PRO A 152 6.52 1.94 -27.14
N ALA A 153 5.73 2.89 -26.64
CA ALA A 153 5.38 4.12 -27.34
C ALA A 153 5.26 5.30 -26.37
N ASP A 154 5.34 6.51 -26.91
CA ASP A 154 5.20 7.71 -26.09
C ASP A 154 3.78 7.86 -25.55
N ILE A 155 3.69 8.12 -24.26
CA ILE A 155 2.45 8.54 -23.61
C ILE A 155 2.51 10.06 -23.51
N VAL A 156 1.54 10.75 -24.12
CA VAL A 156 1.50 12.22 -24.11
C VAL A 156 0.69 12.75 -22.95
N SER A 157 0.93 14.02 -22.59
CA SER A 157 0.13 14.67 -21.55
C SER A 157 -1.35 14.80 -21.98
N PRO A 158 -2.31 14.80 -21.04
CA PRO A 158 -3.72 14.98 -21.38
C PRO A 158 -3.98 16.27 -22.16
N GLY A 159 -3.27 17.36 -21.81
CA GLY A 159 -3.36 18.63 -22.52
C GLY A 159 -2.82 18.57 -23.95
N GLN A 160 -1.68 17.89 -24.17
CA GLN A 160 -1.13 17.69 -25.51
C GLN A 160 -2.07 16.85 -26.37
N TRP A 161 -2.56 15.72 -25.85
CA TRP A 161 -3.52 14.85 -26.53
C TRP A 161 -4.77 15.61 -26.95
N PHE A 162 -5.30 16.44 -26.04
CA PHE A 162 -6.48 17.24 -26.32
C PHE A 162 -6.19 18.33 -27.36
N SER A 163 -4.96 18.85 -27.41
CA SER A 163 -4.55 19.91 -28.35
C SER A 163 -4.30 19.41 -29.77
N GLN A 164 -3.81 18.17 -29.94
CA GLN A 164 -3.48 17.53 -31.21
C GLN A 164 -4.67 16.71 -31.73
N THR A 165 -4.99 16.77 -33.02
CA THR A 165 -6.12 16.04 -33.63
C THR A 165 -5.70 14.88 -34.54
N ASP A 166 -4.42 14.82 -34.92
CA ASP A 166 -4.01 14.05 -36.10
C ASP A 166 -3.16 12.80 -35.75
N THR A 167 -3.06 12.45 -34.46
CA THR A 167 -2.23 11.33 -33.97
C THR A 167 -2.99 10.47 -32.98
N ASP A 168 -2.94 9.15 -33.09
CA ASP A 168 -3.60 8.21 -32.16
C ASP A 168 -2.77 7.90 -30.90
N ASN A 169 -2.02 8.89 -30.41
CA ASN A 169 -1.19 8.73 -29.23
C ASN A 169 -2.01 8.40 -27.98
N TYR A 170 -1.46 7.58 -27.10
CA TYR A 170 -2.05 7.32 -25.78
C TYR A 170 -1.75 8.46 -24.82
N THR A 171 -2.57 8.62 -23.78
CA THR A 171 -2.39 9.68 -22.79
C THR A 171 -2.62 9.17 -21.37
N ALA A 172 -1.85 9.65 -20.40
CA ALA A 172 -2.02 9.34 -18.97
C ALA A 172 -1.67 10.56 -18.12
N GLN A 173 -2.22 10.65 -16.90
CA GLN A 173 -1.84 11.72 -15.98
C GLN A 173 -0.34 11.63 -15.64
N GLY A 174 0.12 10.42 -15.32
CA GLY A 174 1.53 10.11 -15.10
C GLY A 174 2.37 9.88 -16.36
N HIS A 175 2.05 10.53 -17.49
CA HIS A 175 2.75 10.39 -18.78
C HIS A 175 4.27 10.57 -18.71
N HIS A 176 4.74 11.42 -17.79
CA HIS A 176 6.15 11.72 -17.62
C HIS A 176 6.88 10.68 -16.76
N TYR A 177 6.20 9.69 -16.18
CA TYR A 177 6.87 8.78 -15.27
C TYR A 177 7.85 7.84 -16.00
N PRO A 178 8.91 7.41 -15.30
CA PRO A 178 9.92 6.52 -15.87
C PRO A 178 9.38 5.12 -16.20
N TRP A 179 10.13 4.40 -17.02
CA TRP A 179 9.63 3.21 -17.71
C TRP A 179 9.80 1.89 -16.95
N LEU A 180 10.49 1.85 -15.80
CA LEU A 180 10.85 0.56 -15.21
C LEU A 180 9.65 -0.32 -14.90
N LEU A 181 8.64 0.23 -14.22
CA LEU A 181 7.45 -0.54 -13.86
C LEU A 181 6.62 -0.95 -15.09
N PRO A 182 6.25 -0.03 -16.01
CA PRO A 182 5.53 -0.42 -17.22
C PRO A 182 6.29 -1.44 -18.08
N ALA A 183 7.62 -1.32 -18.16
CA ALA A 183 8.46 -2.24 -18.91
C ALA A 183 8.39 -3.67 -18.38
N GLN A 184 8.26 -3.87 -17.05
CA GLN A 184 8.17 -5.23 -16.49
C GLN A 184 6.86 -5.92 -16.90
N SER A 185 5.74 -5.22 -16.79
CA SER A 185 4.41 -5.77 -17.13
C SER A 185 4.23 -5.93 -18.64
N TRP A 186 4.72 -4.96 -19.43
CA TRP A 186 4.76 -5.07 -20.89
C TRP A 186 5.60 -6.26 -21.34
N TRP A 187 6.82 -6.38 -20.83
CA TRP A 187 7.71 -7.51 -21.12
C TRP A 187 7.04 -8.87 -20.87
N LEU A 188 6.40 -9.00 -19.70
CA LEU A 188 5.71 -10.23 -19.33
C LEU A 188 4.57 -10.54 -20.29
N ALA A 189 3.69 -9.57 -20.56
CA ALA A 189 2.55 -9.73 -21.45
C ALA A 189 3.00 -10.04 -22.89
N SER A 190 4.04 -9.38 -23.38
CA SER A 190 4.60 -9.58 -24.72
C SER A 190 5.24 -10.95 -24.91
N LEU A 191 5.93 -11.49 -23.88
CA LEU A 191 6.43 -12.86 -23.93
C LEU A 191 5.29 -13.89 -23.83
N VAL A 192 4.34 -13.69 -22.91
CA VAL A 192 3.17 -14.58 -22.74
C VAL A 192 2.27 -14.58 -23.98
N GLY A 193 2.26 -13.47 -24.74
CA GLY A 193 1.43 -13.29 -25.94
C GLY A 193 -0.03 -12.95 -25.63
N SER A 194 -0.33 -12.59 -24.39
CA SER A 194 -1.65 -12.10 -23.98
C SER A 194 -1.53 -11.12 -22.82
N TRP A 195 -2.39 -10.10 -22.81
CA TRP A 195 -2.60 -9.26 -21.63
C TRP A 195 -3.67 -9.91 -20.74
N GLN A 196 -3.33 -10.17 -19.49
CA GLN A 196 -4.26 -10.60 -18.46
C GLN A 196 -4.03 -9.72 -17.23
N ASP A 197 -5.10 -9.06 -16.75
CA ASP A 197 -4.99 -8.06 -15.69
C ASP A 197 -4.40 -8.63 -14.39
N ASN A 198 -4.76 -9.87 -14.02
CA ASN A 198 -4.21 -10.57 -12.87
C ASN A 198 -2.74 -11.00 -13.05
N LEU A 199 -2.28 -11.27 -14.28
CA LEU A 199 -0.90 -11.65 -14.54
C LEU A 199 0.07 -10.47 -14.64
N ALA A 200 -0.42 -9.31 -15.08
CA ALA A 200 0.39 -8.12 -15.33
C ALA A 200 1.16 -7.65 -14.07
N GLY A 201 0.64 -7.94 -12.87
CA GLY A 201 1.23 -7.58 -11.58
C GLY A 201 2.35 -8.52 -11.07
N TRP A 202 2.52 -9.73 -11.62
CA TRP A 202 3.42 -10.76 -11.08
C TRP A 202 4.90 -10.40 -10.97
N PRO A 203 5.49 -9.50 -11.78
CA PRO A 203 6.86 -9.04 -11.56
C PRO A 203 7.05 -8.44 -10.15
N THR A 204 6.00 -7.89 -9.54
CA THR A 204 6.01 -7.34 -8.17
C THR A 204 6.31 -8.41 -7.12
N MET A 205 5.76 -9.63 -7.27
CA MET A 205 6.08 -10.77 -6.39
C MET A 205 7.57 -11.12 -6.46
N SER A 206 8.12 -11.10 -7.68
CA SER A 206 9.54 -11.37 -7.88
C SER A 206 10.43 -10.30 -7.24
N ALA A 207 10.02 -9.03 -7.35
CA ALA A 207 10.67 -7.91 -6.67
C ALA A 207 10.62 -8.04 -5.14
N ALA A 208 9.50 -8.49 -4.57
CA ALA A 208 9.35 -8.70 -3.13
C ALA A 208 10.30 -9.80 -2.60
N ILE A 209 10.36 -10.94 -3.29
CA ILE A 209 11.28 -12.03 -2.95
C ILE A 209 12.73 -11.52 -3.03
N ALA A 210 13.08 -10.82 -4.10
CA ALA A 210 14.42 -10.24 -4.28
C ALA A 210 14.77 -9.22 -3.19
N LEU A 211 13.82 -8.39 -2.78
CA LEU A 211 13.98 -7.42 -1.69
C LEU A 211 14.30 -8.13 -0.37
N GLY A 212 13.53 -9.17 -0.02
CA GLY A 212 13.79 -9.99 1.17
C GLY A 212 15.15 -10.69 1.13
N LEU A 213 15.54 -11.26 -0.01
CA LEU A 213 16.85 -11.91 -0.21
C LEU A 213 18.02 -10.92 -0.10
N ALA A 214 17.87 -9.72 -0.67
CA ALA A 214 18.86 -8.67 -0.59
C ALA A 214 19.05 -8.19 0.86
N LEU A 215 17.96 -7.93 1.57
CA LEU A 215 17.99 -7.53 2.97
C LEU A 215 18.58 -8.63 3.86
N TRP A 216 18.18 -9.89 3.66
CA TRP A 216 18.78 -11.04 4.34
C TRP A 216 20.29 -11.01 4.16
N GLY A 217 20.73 -10.92 2.90
CA GLY A 217 22.14 -10.97 2.56
C GLY A 217 22.94 -9.83 3.20
N GLN A 218 22.38 -8.62 3.19
CA GLN A 218 22.97 -7.44 3.82
C GLN A 218 23.03 -7.59 5.35
N ALA A 219 21.97 -8.07 6.00
CA ALA A 219 21.93 -8.26 7.45
C ALA A 219 22.96 -9.29 7.93
N VAL A 220 23.11 -10.42 7.23
CA VAL A 220 24.12 -11.44 7.57
C VAL A 220 25.54 -10.91 7.37
N ALA A 221 25.79 -10.21 6.25
CA ALA A 221 27.11 -9.66 5.96
C ALA A 221 27.54 -8.59 6.98
N ALA A 222 26.60 -7.76 7.40
CA ALA A 222 26.87 -6.64 8.30
C ALA A 222 26.99 -7.06 9.78
N SER A 223 26.23 -8.08 10.20
CA SER A 223 26.21 -8.53 11.60
C SER A 223 27.08 -9.74 11.90
N SER A 224 27.52 -10.48 10.86
CA SER A 224 28.15 -11.80 10.99
C SER A 224 27.30 -12.83 11.76
N LYS A 225 25.97 -12.63 11.85
CA LYS A 225 25.03 -13.53 12.53
C LYS A 225 24.05 -14.14 11.52
N ARG A 226 24.06 -15.47 11.39
CA ARG A 226 23.22 -16.20 10.41
C ARG A 226 21.72 -15.93 10.56
N LEU A 227 21.21 -15.95 11.78
CA LEU A 227 19.77 -15.81 12.07
C LEU A 227 19.22 -14.40 11.83
N LEU A 228 20.09 -13.39 11.80
CA LEU A 228 19.66 -12.01 11.58
C LEU A 228 19.24 -11.76 10.12
N GLY A 229 19.70 -12.60 9.18
CA GLY A 229 19.25 -12.59 7.79
C GLY A 229 17.76 -12.89 7.60
N PRO A 230 17.31 -14.13 7.92
CA PRO A 230 15.90 -14.49 7.79
C PRO A 230 15.00 -13.65 8.71
N LEU A 231 15.50 -13.25 9.89
CA LEU A 231 14.74 -12.34 10.75
C LEU A 231 14.51 -10.98 10.09
N ALA A 232 15.53 -10.36 9.48
CA ALA A 232 15.36 -9.09 8.77
C ALA A 232 14.39 -9.22 7.59
N ALA A 233 14.47 -10.32 6.85
CA ALA A 233 13.54 -10.60 5.75
C ALA A 233 12.11 -10.77 6.25
N LEU A 234 11.89 -11.49 7.36
CA LEU A 234 10.58 -11.63 7.99
C LEU A 234 10.04 -10.27 8.42
N LEU A 235 10.78 -9.52 9.24
CA LEU A 235 10.32 -8.22 9.76
C LEU A 235 9.95 -7.24 8.63
N LEU A 236 10.62 -7.29 7.48
CA LEU A 236 10.26 -6.48 6.32
C LEU A 236 9.04 -7.01 5.57
N LEU A 237 9.06 -8.30 5.18
CA LEU A 237 8.00 -8.91 4.35
C LEU A 237 6.69 -9.14 5.09
N SER A 238 6.71 -9.03 6.41
CA SER A 238 5.53 -9.10 7.26
C SER A 238 4.92 -7.72 7.52
N LEU A 239 5.58 -6.60 7.18
CA LEU A 239 4.97 -5.26 7.32
C LEU A 239 3.64 -5.19 6.53
N PRO A 240 2.52 -4.79 7.17
CA PRO A 240 1.22 -4.81 6.51
C PRO A 240 1.19 -3.97 5.25
N LEU A 241 1.71 -2.73 5.30
CA LEU A 241 1.74 -1.86 4.13
C LEU A 241 2.58 -2.44 2.98
N LEU A 242 3.73 -3.05 3.28
CA LEU A 242 4.54 -3.69 2.24
C LEU A 242 3.80 -4.89 1.62
N ASN A 243 3.17 -5.71 2.46
CA ASN A 243 2.42 -6.88 2.01
C ASN A 243 1.20 -6.47 1.17
N THR A 244 0.48 -5.40 1.55
CA THR A 244 -0.58 -4.81 0.73
C THR A 244 -0.08 -4.37 -0.64
N HIS A 245 1.12 -3.78 -0.74
CA HIS A 245 1.72 -3.43 -2.03
C HIS A 245 2.12 -4.64 -2.89
N ILE A 246 2.35 -5.81 -2.27
CA ILE A 246 2.56 -7.06 -3.00
C ILE A 246 1.22 -7.59 -3.51
N SER A 247 0.22 -7.69 -2.64
CA SER A 247 -1.12 -8.21 -2.94
C SER A 247 -1.88 -7.34 -3.96
N LEU A 248 -1.75 -6.02 -3.86
CA LEU A 248 -2.37 -5.04 -4.74
C LEU A 248 -1.32 -4.45 -5.70
N ALA A 249 -0.64 -5.31 -6.46
CA ALA A 249 0.45 -4.89 -7.34
C ALA A 249 0.03 -3.84 -8.39
N GLY A 250 1.02 -3.08 -8.84
CA GLY A 250 0.86 -2.06 -9.89
C GLY A 250 1.34 -0.65 -9.48
N TYR A 251 1.80 -0.49 -8.24
CA TYR A 251 2.42 0.75 -7.76
C TYR A 251 3.95 0.67 -7.79
N ALA A 252 4.58 1.84 -7.95
CA ALA A 252 6.04 1.99 -8.02
C ALA A 252 6.76 1.84 -6.66
N ASP A 253 6.03 1.93 -5.54
CA ASP A 253 6.63 2.10 -4.21
C ASP A 253 7.45 0.88 -3.73
N LEU A 254 7.00 -0.35 -4.01
CA LEU A 254 7.78 -1.57 -3.71
C LEU A 254 9.10 -1.60 -4.48
N TRP A 255 9.08 -1.17 -5.75
CA TRP A 255 10.27 -1.11 -6.58
C TRP A 255 11.26 -0.08 -6.04
N LEU A 256 10.78 1.06 -5.57
CA LEU A 256 11.60 2.05 -4.88
C LEU A 256 12.10 1.55 -3.52
N ALA A 257 11.37 0.70 -2.78
CA ALA A 257 11.92 0.01 -1.61
C ALA A 257 13.12 -0.87 -1.99
N GLY A 258 13.04 -1.52 -3.16
CA GLY A 258 14.13 -2.23 -3.81
C GLY A 258 15.34 -1.35 -4.10
N PHE A 259 15.20 -0.28 -4.88
CA PHE A 259 16.33 0.55 -5.29
C PHE A 259 16.81 1.50 -4.18
N SER A 260 15.89 2.25 -3.59
CA SER A 260 16.19 3.29 -2.60
C SER A 260 16.50 2.67 -1.23
N GLY A 261 15.65 1.78 -0.74
CA GLY A 261 15.86 1.11 0.55
C GLY A 261 17.15 0.29 0.58
N LEU A 262 17.38 -0.58 -0.40
CA LEU A 262 18.63 -1.34 -0.48
C LEU A 262 19.85 -0.44 -0.75
N GLY A 263 19.68 0.61 -1.56
CA GLY A 263 20.72 1.59 -1.82
C GLY A 263 21.19 2.30 -0.55
N LEU A 264 20.24 2.73 0.29
CA LEU A 264 20.53 3.34 1.59
C LEU A 264 21.17 2.36 2.58
N ILE A 265 20.78 1.07 2.56
CA ILE A 265 21.47 0.03 3.35
C ILE A 265 22.94 -0.09 2.92
N ALA A 266 23.19 -0.13 1.61
CA ALA A 266 24.54 -0.24 1.08
C ALA A 266 25.38 1.02 1.41
N ILE A 267 24.79 2.22 1.37
CA ILE A 267 25.46 3.44 1.87
C ILE A 267 25.74 3.33 3.37
N ALA A 268 24.76 2.93 4.18
CA ALA A 268 24.93 2.79 5.62
C ALA A 268 26.09 1.84 5.96
N ARG A 269 26.13 0.66 5.33
CA ARG A 269 27.27 -0.28 5.47
C ARG A 269 28.58 0.32 4.98
N GLY A 270 28.57 0.98 3.82
CA GLY A 270 29.76 1.63 3.27
C GLY A 270 30.35 2.71 4.18
N LEU A 271 29.51 3.37 4.98
CA LEU A 271 29.92 4.36 5.98
C LEU A 271 30.36 3.72 7.30
N LEU A 272 29.57 2.77 7.82
CA LEU A 272 29.83 2.06 9.09
C LEU A 272 31.09 1.18 9.01
N GLU A 273 31.22 0.41 7.93
CA GLU A 273 32.31 -0.56 7.71
C GLU A 273 33.46 0.05 6.89
N SER A 274 33.37 1.33 6.50
CA SER A 274 34.31 1.99 5.58
C SER A 274 34.54 1.24 4.24
N HIS A 275 33.49 0.60 3.74
CA HIS A 275 33.56 -0.28 2.58
C HIS A 275 33.20 0.45 1.27
N ARG A 276 34.19 0.72 0.41
CA ARG A 276 34.00 1.46 -0.87
C ARG A 276 33.05 0.78 -1.84
N GLY A 277 33.10 -0.55 -1.96
CA GLY A 277 32.17 -1.30 -2.83
C GLY A 277 30.70 -1.10 -2.47
N GLN A 278 30.36 -1.13 -1.18
CA GLN A 278 29.01 -0.88 -0.67
C GLN A 278 28.56 0.57 -0.90
N LEU A 279 29.45 1.57 -0.75
CA LEU A 279 29.13 2.95 -1.14
C LEU A 279 28.78 3.07 -2.63
N LEU A 280 29.58 2.44 -3.49
CA LEU A 280 29.33 2.44 -4.94
C LEU A 280 28.00 1.74 -5.26
N LEU A 281 27.76 0.56 -4.69
CA LEU A 281 26.51 -0.18 -4.85
C LEU A 281 25.32 0.68 -4.44
N GLY A 282 25.42 1.38 -3.31
CA GLY A 282 24.36 2.21 -2.79
C GLY A 282 24.04 3.43 -3.66
N VAL A 283 25.08 4.16 -4.10
CA VAL A 283 24.90 5.31 -5.00
C VAL A 283 24.32 4.87 -6.35
N VAL A 284 24.83 3.77 -6.91
CA VAL A 284 24.30 3.22 -8.18
C VAL A 284 22.86 2.77 -8.01
N ALA A 285 22.51 2.07 -6.93
CA ALA A 285 21.14 1.63 -6.67
C ALA A 285 20.17 2.83 -6.53
N LEU A 286 20.54 3.87 -5.77
CA LEU A 286 19.74 5.10 -5.66
C LEU A 286 19.56 5.80 -7.02
N ALA A 287 20.63 5.87 -7.83
CA ALA A 287 20.56 6.45 -9.17
C ALA A 287 19.65 5.64 -10.11
N LEU A 288 19.73 4.31 -10.06
CA LEU A 288 18.83 3.44 -10.82
C LEU A 288 17.37 3.54 -10.35
N GLY A 289 17.11 3.95 -9.10
CA GLY A 289 15.78 4.28 -8.60
C GLY A 289 15.06 5.36 -9.42
N LEU A 290 15.80 6.26 -10.09
CA LEU A 290 15.25 7.26 -11.01
C LEU A 290 14.56 6.65 -12.24
N LEU A 291 14.87 5.39 -12.58
CA LEU A 291 14.17 4.66 -13.64
C LEU A 291 12.80 4.14 -13.20
N VAL A 292 12.48 4.20 -11.90
CA VAL A 292 11.19 3.78 -11.35
C VAL A 292 10.25 4.98 -11.23
N LYS A 293 10.70 6.03 -10.54
CA LYS A 293 9.92 7.24 -10.27
C LYS A 293 10.87 8.42 -10.07
N HIS A 294 10.46 9.60 -10.54
CA HIS A 294 11.25 10.82 -10.40
C HIS A 294 11.52 11.18 -8.93
N ASP A 295 10.59 10.86 -8.02
CA ASP A 295 10.69 11.09 -6.57
C ASP A 295 11.94 10.44 -5.95
N ALA A 296 12.52 9.43 -6.60
CA ALA A 296 13.76 8.78 -6.15
C ALA A 296 14.95 9.75 -6.03
N ILE A 297 14.89 10.92 -6.68
CA ILE A 297 15.90 11.98 -6.55
C ILE A 297 16.04 12.45 -5.10
N ILE A 298 14.96 12.43 -4.32
CA ILE A 298 14.95 12.78 -2.89
C ILE A 298 15.89 11.83 -2.14
N TRP A 299 15.76 10.53 -2.38
CA TRP A 299 16.57 9.51 -1.71
C TRP A 299 18.02 9.51 -2.16
N LEU A 300 18.28 9.72 -3.45
CA LEU A 300 19.63 9.92 -3.97
C LEU A 300 20.32 11.10 -3.27
N THR A 301 19.60 12.23 -3.17
CA THR A 301 20.11 13.44 -2.53
C THR A 301 20.38 13.23 -1.04
N CYS A 302 19.46 12.60 -0.31
CA CYS A 302 19.65 12.22 1.10
C CYS A 302 20.89 11.32 1.27
N GLY A 303 21.06 10.30 0.42
CA GLY A 303 22.22 9.42 0.46
C GLY A 303 23.55 10.17 0.24
N LEU A 304 23.59 11.07 -0.74
CA LEU A 304 24.77 11.90 -1.02
C LEU A 304 25.08 12.88 0.11
N ILE A 305 24.06 13.51 0.71
CA ILE A 305 24.22 14.41 1.87
C ILE A 305 24.88 13.67 3.03
N VAL A 306 24.39 12.48 3.38
CA VAL A 306 24.96 11.68 4.48
C VAL A 306 26.42 11.33 4.17
N ILE A 307 26.74 10.91 2.93
CA ILE A 307 28.12 10.60 2.53
C ILE A 307 29.01 11.84 2.71
N CYS A 308 28.56 13.01 2.23
CA CYS A 308 29.30 14.26 2.34
C CYS A 308 29.53 14.66 3.80
N LEU A 309 28.50 14.61 4.65
CA LEU A 309 28.60 14.98 6.07
C LEU A 309 29.57 14.07 6.86
N LEU A 310 29.68 12.79 6.51
CA LEU A 310 30.47 11.82 7.26
C LEU A 310 31.88 11.55 6.70
N LYS A 311 32.10 11.66 5.38
CA LYS A 311 33.39 11.35 4.75
C LYS A 311 34.20 12.58 4.40
N LEU A 312 33.56 13.66 3.99
CA LEU A 312 34.25 14.91 3.70
C LEU A 312 34.39 15.65 5.04
N ARG A 313 35.59 16.11 5.40
CA ARG A 313 35.86 16.85 6.67
C ARG A 313 35.20 18.25 6.67
N LEU A 314 34.00 18.37 6.13
CA LEU A 314 33.28 19.60 5.86
C LEU A 314 32.49 20.00 7.11
N ARG A 315 33.19 20.58 8.08
CA ARG A 315 32.61 21.11 9.33
C ARG A 315 32.17 22.57 9.23
N THR A 316 32.20 23.17 8.05
CA THR A 316 31.83 24.57 7.84
C THR A 316 30.33 24.71 7.60
N SER A 317 29.68 25.66 8.28
CA SER A 317 28.25 25.98 8.13
C SER A 317 27.82 26.20 6.68
N ALA A 318 28.72 26.70 5.82
CA ALA A 318 28.50 26.92 4.39
C ALA A 318 28.23 25.60 3.61
N VAL A 319 28.82 24.48 4.01
CA VAL A 319 28.60 23.19 3.35
C VAL A 319 27.28 22.58 3.79
N ILE A 320 26.95 22.69 5.09
CA ILE A 320 25.64 22.28 5.58
C ILE A 320 24.56 23.09 4.87
N LEU A 321 24.77 24.40 4.67
CA LEU A 321 23.88 25.26 3.91
C LEU A 321 23.82 24.89 2.42
N ALA A 322 24.94 24.50 1.79
CA ALA A 322 24.96 24.03 0.40
C ALA A 322 24.26 22.68 0.23
N LEU A 323 24.40 21.76 1.18
CA LEU A 323 23.72 20.46 1.19
C LEU A 323 22.22 20.62 1.48
N ALA A 324 21.86 21.50 2.42
CA ALA A 324 20.47 21.88 2.66
C ALA A 324 19.88 22.60 1.44
N GLY A 325 20.66 23.45 0.77
CA GLY A 325 20.31 24.10 -0.49
C GLY A 325 20.15 23.11 -1.64
N ALA A 326 21.00 22.08 -1.74
CA ALA A 326 20.87 21.02 -2.74
C ALA A 326 19.67 20.09 -2.47
N LEU A 327 19.38 19.79 -1.20
CA LEU A 327 18.17 19.08 -0.80
C LEU A 327 16.93 19.90 -1.15
N LEU A 328 16.92 21.16 -0.74
CA LEU A 328 15.85 22.10 -1.03
C LEU A 328 15.71 22.27 -2.54
N LEU A 329 16.78 22.43 -3.30
CA LEU A 329 16.76 22.49 -4.76
C LEU A 329 16.35 21.17 -5.42
N SER A 330 16.57 20.01 -4.81
CA SER A 330 16.08 18.75 -5.37
C SER A 330 14.59 18.60 -5.13
N ILE A 331 14.12 18.99 -3.94
CA ILE A 331 12.70 19.08 -3.58
C ILE A 331 12.01 20.15 -4.43
N LEU A 332 12.67 21.29 -4.66
CA LEU A 332 12.16 22.45 -5.40
C LEU A 332 12.35 22.31 -6.91
N ALA A 333 13.41 21.75 -7.47
CA ALA A 333 13.50 21.53 -8.93
C ALA A 333 12.49 20.46 -9.37
N PHE A 334 12.19 19.51 -8.49
CA PHE A 334 11.04 18.64 -8.60
C PHE A 334 9.71 19.40 -8.38
N GLY A 335 9.66 20.30 -7.40
CA GLY A 335 8.49 21.11 -7.03
C GLY A 335 8.12 22.23 -8.01
N PHE A 336 9.05 22.98 -8.60
CA PHE A 336 8.82 24.13 -9.46
C PHE A 336 8.09 23.78 -10.76
N SER A 337 8.02 22.49 -11.11
CA SER A 337 7.19 22.00 -12.23
C SER A 337 5.87 21.34 -11.79
N ARG A 338 5.62 21.09 -10.49
CA ARG A 338 4.54 20.20 -10.01
C ARG A 338 3.88 20.57 -8.68
N PHE A 339 4.65 21.13 -7.75
CA PHE A 339 4.24 21.41 -6.39
C PHE A 339 4.44 22.88 -6.05
N GLU A 340 3.34 23.55 -5.73
CA GLU A 340 3.36 24.93 -5.28
C GLU A 340 3.86 25.01 -3.84
N LEU A 341 4.66 26.04 -3.54
CA LEU A 341 5.08 26.32 -2.17
C LEU A 341 3.83 26.69 -1.36
N GLN A 342 3.47 25.81 -0.42
CA GLN A 342 2.28 25.98 0.40
C GLN A 342 2.54 25.37 1.76
N LEU A 343 2.39 26.20 2.80
CA LEU A 343 2.56 25.75 4.18
C LEU A 343 1.39 24.86 4.60
N HIS A 344 1.72 23.68 5.11
CA HIS A 344 0.76 22.73 5.68
C HIS A 344 1.20 22.34 7.09
N THR A 345 0.26 22.28 8.02
CA THR A 345 0.51 22.02 9.46
C THR A 345 -0.22 20.79 9.98
N ASP A 346 -0.49 19.81 9.12
CA ASP A 346 -1.17 18.57 9.51
C ASP A 346 -0.19 17.52 10.08
N PHE A 347 0.42 17.86 11.21
CA PHE A 347 1.29 16.96 11.94
C PHE A 347 0.54 15.82 12.62
N VAL A 348 -0.75 16.03 12.89
CA VAL A 348 -1.61 15.05 13.57
C VAL A 348 -1.80 13.84 12.65
N SER A 349 -2.23 14.02 11.40
CA SER A 349 -2.40 12.89 10.49
C SER A 349 -1.08 12.19 10.16
N TYR A 350 0.03 12.93 10.05
CA TYR A 350 1.35 12.30 9.89
C TYR A 350 1.72 11.44 11.11
N GLY A 351 1.43 11.92 12.32
CA GLY A 351 1.63 11.16 13.56
C GLY A 351 0.76 9.91 13.64
N GLN A 352 -0.52 10.01 13.29
CA GLN A 352 -1.46 8.89 13.27
C GLN A 352 -0.99 7.77 12.33
N LEU A 353 -0.50 8.12 11.13
CA LEU A 353 0.01 7.15 10.15
C LEU A 353 1.26 6.40 10.61
N LEU A 354 2.08 7.00 11.46
CA LEU A 354 3.29 6.39 12.01
C LEU A 354 3.01 5.56 13.26
N TRP A 355 2.19 6.09 14.17
CA TRP A 355 2.09 5.60 15.54
C TRP A 355 0.77 4.94 15.88
N ILE A 356 -0.22 4.96 15.00
CA ILE A 356 -1.56 4.42 15.27
C ILE A 356 -1.97 3.43 14.19
N ALA A 357 -1.74 3.77 12.92
CA ALA A 357 -2.06 2.90 11.79
C ALA A 357 -1.27 1.58 11.85
N ASP A 358 -1.95 0.48 11.53
CA ASP A 358 -1.41 -0.88 11.54
C ASP A 358 -0.33 -1.12 10.47
N SER A 359 -0.21 -0.21 9.51
CA SER A 359 0.71 -0.19 8.37
C SER A 359 2.15 -0.66 8.67
N TRP A 360 2.64 -0.43 9.89
CA TRP A 360 4.06 -0.56 10.24
C TRP A 360 4.37 -1.60 11.31
N HIS A 361 3.39 -2.39 11.76
CA HIS A 361 3.53 -3.23 12.94
C HIS A 361 4.15 -2.43 14.11
N LEU A 362 5.26 -2.92 14.68
CA LEU A 362 5.94 -2.28 15.80
C LEU A 362 7.16 -1.44 15.38
N LEU A 363 7.38 -1.23 14.08
CA LEU A 363 8.59 -0.58 13.57
C LEU A 363 8.85 0.76 14.24
N TRP A 364 7.83 1.62 14.30
CA TRP A 364 7.97 2.97 14.82
C TRP A 364 8.09 3.05 16.34
N TYR A 365 7.71 2.01 17.09
CA TYR A 365 7.99 1.93 18.53
C TYR A 365 9.39 1.36 18.79
N LEU A 366 9.76 0.29 18.09
CA LEU A 366 11.03 -0.41 18.30
C LEU A 366 12.24 0.40 17.82
N LEU A 367 12.14 1.09 16.68
CA LEU A 367 13.26 1.81 16.07
C LEU A 367 13.81 2.95 16.95
N PRO A 368 13.00 3.94 17.37
CA PRO A 368 13.49 5.01 18.24
C PRO A 368 13.92 4.46 19.60
N ALA A 369 13.19 3.49 20.18
CA ALA A 369 13.58 2.88 21.44
C ALA A 369 14.95 2.18 21.33
N ALA A 370 15.18 1.39 20.27
CA ALA A 370 16.46 0.74 20.01
C ALA A 370 17.61 1.76 19.81
N LEU A 371 17.35 2.87 19.12
CA LEU A 371 18.33 3.95 18.96
C LEU A 371 18.67 4.64 20.28
N LEU A 372 17.66 4.99 21.08
CA LEU A 372 17.86 5.60 22.40
C LEU A 372 18.68 4.69 23.32
N LEU A 373 18.36 3.39 23.35
CA LEU A 373 19.14 2.39 24.08
C LEU A 373 20.57 2.29 23.55
N ALA A 374 20.75 2.26 22.23
CA ALA A 374 22.08 2.20 21.63
C ALA A 374 22.89 3.48 21.84
N LEU A 375 22.25 4.63 22.10
CA LEU A 375 22.92 5.90 22.42
C LEU A 375 23.37 6.03 23.88
N LEU A 376 22.90 5.14 24.76
CA LEU A 376 23.30 5.13 26.18
C LEU A 376 24.83 5.09 26.34
N PRO A 377 25.38 5.73 27.39
CA PRO A 377 26.81 5.68 27.66
C PRO A 377 27.32 4.24 27.77
N ARG A 378 28.52 3.97 27.24
CA ARG A 378 29.23 2.67 27.31
C ARG A 378 28.66 1.52 26.48
N THR A 379 27.64 1.74 25.65
CA THR A 379 27.21 0.74 24.66
C THR A 379 28.23 0.64 23.51
N PRO A 380 28.59 -0.56 23.03
CA PRO A 380 29.46 -0.71 21.86
C PRO A 380 28.77 -0.21 20.58
N ALA A 381 27.44 -0.15 20.58
CA ALA A 381 26.62 0.32 19.47
C ALA A 381 26.57 1.85 19.32
N ARG A 382 27.13 2.63 20.24
CA ARG A 382 26.93 4.10 20.29
C ARG A 382 27.41 4.83 19.04
N ALA A 383 28.58 4.47 18.51
CA ALA A 383 29.13 5.09 17.31
C ALA A 383 28.24 4.80 16.08
N THR A 384 27.80 3.55 15.97
CA THR A 384 26.83 3.10 14.97
C THR A 384 25.51 3.86 15.08
N ALA A 385 24.96 3.95 16.30
CA ALA A 385 23.69 4.62 16.55
C ALA A 385 23.73 6.08 16.11
N LYS A 386 24.82 6.81 16.34
CA LYS A 386 24.98 8.19 15.84
C LYS A 386 24.88 8.29 14.32
N ILE A 387 25.53 7.38 13.60
CA ILE A 387 25.52 7.38 12.12
C ILE A 387 24.12 7.05 11.60
N ILE A 388 23.48 6.01 12.17
CA ILE A 388 22.11 5.62 11.82
C ILE A 388 21.13 6.76 12.14
N SER A 389 21.25 7.39 13.31
CA SER A 389 20.43 8.55 13.68
C SER A 389 20.61 9.72 12.71
N LEU A 390 21.82 9.98 12.20
CA LEU A 390 22.04 11.02 11.19
C LEU A 390 21.35 10.69 9.85
N ILE A 391 21.43 9.43 9.42
CA ILE A 391 20.71 8.96 8.21
C ILE A 391 19.22 9.23 8.40
N PHE A 392 18.63 8.79 9.51
CA PHE A 392 17.20 8.95 9.75
C PHE A 392 16.79 10.40 9.92
N ALA A 393 17.58 11.21 10.63
CA ALA A 393 17.33 12.64 10.72
C ALA A 393 17.29 13.30 9.33
N THR A 394 18.17 12.90 8.42
CA THR A 394 18.17 13.40 7.03
C THR A 394 16.91 12.96 6.27
N LEU A 395 16.51 11.69 6.40
CA LEU A 395 15.30 11.17 5.76
C LEU A 395 14.03 11.86 6.30
N PHE A 396 13.88 11.97 7.62
CA PHE A 396 12.74 12.65 8.24
C PHE A 396 12.72 14.14 7.92
N ALA A 397 13.87 14.81 7.91
CA ALA A 397 13.94 16.21 7.48
C ALA A 397 13.44 16.37 6.04
N SER A 398 13.77 15.46 5.12
CA SER A 398 13.25 15.51 3.76
C SER A 398 11.73 15.36 3.69
N GLN A 399 11.15 14.49 4.52
CA GLN A 399 9.70 14.29 4.62
C GLN A 399 9.00 15.54 5.17
N LEU A 400 9.52 16.11 6.27
CA LEU A 400 8.97 17.32 6.87
C LEU A 400 9.03 18.50 5.89
N VAL A 401 10.15 18.69 5.19
CA VAL A 401 10.24 19.76 4.18
C VAL A 401 9.22 19.52 3.07
N LEU A 402 9.12 18.31 2.53
CA LEU A 402 8.19 18.00 1.44
C LEU A 402 6.73 18.25 1.85
N PHE A 403 6.28 17.67 2.97
CA PHE A 403 4.87 17.72 3.37
C PHE A 403 4.48 19.02 4.06
N CYS A 404 5.39 19.73 4.73
CA CYS A 404 5.05 20.97 5.42
C CYS A 404 5.22 22.21 4.54
N THR A 405 6.05 22.18 3.49
CA THR A 405 6.38 23.39 2.70
C THR A 405 5.87 23.38 1.26
N THR A 406 5.21 22.30 0.84
CA THR A 406 4.65 22.18 -0.51
C THR A 406 3.19 21.73 -0.46
N ASN A 407 2.44 21.91 -1.56
CA ASN A 407 1.11 21.32 -1.75
C ASN A 407 1.08 19.78 -1.74
N ALA A 408 2.21 19.08 -1.63
CA ALA A 408 2.21 17.66 -1.25
C ALA A 408 1.57 17.43 0.13
N GLY A 409 1.55 18.45 1.00
CA GLY A 409 0.90 18.42 2.31
C GLY A 409 -0.59 18.08 2.28
N SER A 410 -1.32 18.42 1.21
CA SER A 410 -2.73 18.03 1.06
C SER A 410 -2.94 16.52 0.84
N TRP A 411 -1.85 15.79 0.63
CA TRP A 411 -1.84 14.36 0.34
C TRP A 411 -1.19 13.54 1.47
N VAL A 412 -0.98 14.11 2.67
CA VAL A 412 -0.37 13.39 3.81
C VAL A 412 -1.06 12.04 4.06
N GLY A 413 -2.40 12.02 4.09
CA GLY A 413 -3.20 10.80 4.28
C GLY A 413 -3.05 9.73 3.19
N THR A 414 -2.52 10.08 2.02
CA THR A 414 -2.42 9.15 0.87
C THR A 414 -0.98 8.88 0.42
N ALA A 415 -0.03 9.80 0.63
CA ALA A 415 1.32 9.73 0.05
C ALA A 415 2.45 9.51 1.08
N SER A 416 2.26 9.90 2.35
CA SER A 416 3.36 9.91 3.33
C SER A 416 3.85 8.50 3.70
N SER A 417 2.93 7.60 4.05
CA SER A 417 3.24 6.19 4.30
C SER A 417 3.90 5.50 3.11
N ARG A 418 3.42 5.81 1.89
CA ARG A 418 4.02 5.29 0.64
C ARG A 418 5.46 5.77 0.44
N LEU A 419 5.77 7.04 0.70
CA LEU A 419 7.17 7.52 0.61
C LEU A 419 8.07 6.85 1.65
N LEU A 420 7.59 6.69 2.89
CA LEU A 420 8.36 5.98 3.93
C LEU A 420 8.58 4.51 3.59
N LEU A 421 7.66 3.88 2.85
CA LEU A 421 7.79 2.49 2.42
C LEU A 421 9.02 2.30 1.54
N GLN A 422 9.34 3.29 0.71
CA GLN A 422 10.48 3.29 -0.21
C GLN A 422 11.83 3.22 0.52
N VAL A 423 11.87 3.58 1.80
CA VAL A 423 13.07 3.55 2.64
C VAL A 423 12.93 2.60 3.85
N SER A 424 11.80 1.92 4.00
CA SER A 424 11.56 0.97 5.10
C SER A 424 12.61 -0.14 5.25
N PRO A 425 13.25 -0.66 4.17
CA PRO A 425 14.31 -1.65 4.33
C PRO A 425 15.48 -1.16 5.17
N VAL A 426 15.86 0.13 5.10
CA VAL A 426 16.96 0.66 5.90
C VAL A 426 16.59 0.79 7.39
N PHE A 427 15.30 1.01 7.71
CA PHE A 427 14.81 1.01 9.09
C PHE A 427 14.90 -0.40 9.71
N ILE A 428 14.44 -1.42 8.98
CA ILE A 428 14.54 -2.82 9.42
C ILE A 428 16.00 -3.26 9.53
N PHE A 429 16.83 -2.91 8.54
CA PHE A 429 18.26 -3.18 8.59
C PHE A 429 18.92 -2.56 9.83
N ALA A 430 18.57 -1.32 10.18
CA ALA A 430 19.12 -0.66 11.36
C ALA A 430 18.76 -1.37 12.66
N LEU A 431 17.49 -1.78 12.84
CA LEU A 431 17.07 -2.58 14.01
C LEU A 431 17.94 -3.83 14.17
N VAL A 432 18.09 -4.58 13.08
CA VAL A 432 18.83 -5.83 13.06
C VAL A 432 20.33 -5.60 13.21
N TYR A 433 20.89 -4.54 12.62
CA TYR A 433 22.29 -4.17 12.76
C TYR A 433 22.62 -3.78 14.21
N LEU A 434 21.77 -2.96 14.84
CA LEU A 434 21.91 -2.58 16.25
C LEU A 434 21.82 -3.83 17.16
N ALA A 435 20.86 -4.72 16.92
CA ALA A 435 20.77 -6.00 17.63
C ALA A 435 22.01 -6.90 17.39
N GLY A 436 22.57 -6.85 16.18
CA GLY A 436 23.78 -7.54 15.77
C GLY A 436 25.03 -7.06 16.49
N SER A 437 25.13 -5.75 16.74
CA SER A 437 26.29 -5.11 17.38
C SER A 437 26.46 -5.43 18.88
N ILE A 438 25.47 -6.07 19.49
CA ILE A 438 25.51 -6.46 20.90
C ILE A 438 26.32 -7.75 21.05
N PRO A 439 27.38 -7.76 21.88
CA PRO A 439 28.21 -8.93 22.10
C PRO A 439 27.43 -10.04 22.82
N ILE A 440 27.69 -11.29 22.43
CA ILE A 440 27.13 -12.47 23.09
C ILE A 440 27.90 -12.68 24.41
N THR A 441 27.44 -12.06 25.49
CA THR A 441 27.95 -12.38 26.83
C THR A 441 27.28 -13.64 27.35
N ALA A 442 28.05 -14.53 28.00
CA ALA A 442 27.52 -15.74 28.61
C ALA A 442 26.29 -15.42 29.49
N PRO A 443 25.23 -16.23 29.44
CA PRO A 443 24.04 -15.99 30.26
C PRO A 443 24.45 -16.00 31.73
N SER A 444 24.44 -14.82 32.36
CA SER A 444 24.61 -14.74 33.81
C SER A 444 23.51 -15.56 34.48
N GLY A 445 23.78 -16.23 35.61
CA GLY A 445 22.87 -17.10 36.35
C GLY A 445 21.65 -16.41 36.98
N HIS A 446 21.05 -15.43 36.31
CA HIS A 446 19.97 -14.56 36.79
C HIS A 446 18.79 -14.52 35.81
N LYS A 447 18.55 -15.59 35.04
CA LYS A 447 17.39 -15.72 34.13
C LYS A 447 16.07 -15.42 34.86
N TRP A 448 15.95 -15.86 36.12
CA TRP A 448 14.81 -15.60 36.98
C TRP A 448 14.53 -14.11 37.24
N ARG A 449 15.58 -13.27 37.40
CA ARG A 449 15.40 -11.82 37.61
C ARG A 449 14.85 -11.13 36.37
N SER A 450 15.35 -11.51 35.19
CA SER A 450 14.81 -10.98 33.92
C SER A 450 13.37 -11.42 33.70
N PHE A 451 13.04 -12.67 34.06
CA PHE A 451 11.67 -13.17 34.01
C PHE A 451 10.73 -12.40 34.96
N LEU A 452 11.11 -12.22 36.22
CA LEU A 452 10.35 -11.40 37.17
C LEU A 452 10.19 -9.95 36.71
N ALA A 453 11.20 -9.36 36.08
CA ALA A 453 11.13 -8.01 35.54
C ALA A 453 10.12 -7.90 34.38
N VAL A 454 10.09 -8.90 33.50
CA VAL A 454 9.07 -8.96 32.42
C VAL A 454 7.68 -9.10 33.03
N LEU A 455 7.49 -9.98 34.02
CA LEU A 455 6.20 -10.10 34.73
C LEU A 455 5.76 -8.79 35.40
N ALA A 456 6.69 -8.10 36.08
CA ALA A 456 6.41 -6.82 36.71
C ALA A 456 6.03 -5.75 35.67
N GLY A 457 6.75 -5.69 34.55
CA GLY A 457 6.42 -4.79 33.44
C GLY A 457 5.03 -5.08 32.86
N THR A 458 4.71 -6.35 32.63
CA THR A 458 3.37 -6.77 32.17
C THR A 458 2.28 -6.40 33.18
N ALA A 459 2.50 -6.63 34.48
CA ALA A 459 1.54 -6.28 35.51
C ALA A 459 1.31 -4.77 35.60
N CYS A 460 2.36 -3.95 35.48
CA CYS A 460 2.22 -2.49 35.42
C CYS A 460 1.44 -2.02 34.20
N PHE A 461 1.71 -2.60 33.03
CA PHE A 461 0.95 -2.30 31.81
C PHE A 461 -0.53 -2.63 31.97
N LEU A 462 -0.86 -3.85 32.44
CA LEU A 462 -2.24 -4.27 32.65
C LEU A 462 -2.95 -3.40 33.68
N LEU A 463 -2.29 -3.03 34.77
CA LEU A 463 -2.86 -2.13 35.78
C LEU A 463 -3.20 -0.76 35.17
N LEU A 464 -2.29 -0.17 34.40
CA LEU A 464 -2.53 1.13 33.76
C LEU A 464 -3.61 1.05 32.68
N PHE A 465 -3.68 -0.05 31.93
CA PHE A 465 -4.73 -0.28 30.96
C PHE A 465 -6.11 -0.39 31.63
N VAL A 466 -6.22 -1.11 32.76
CA VAL A 466 -7.45 -1.17 33.55
C VAL A 466 -7.82 0.19 34.12
N VAL A 467 -6.85 0.94 34.67
CA VAL A 467 -7.10 2.30 35.16
C VAL A 467 -7.58 3.22 34.04
N TRP A 468 -6.98 3.13 32.85
CA TRP A 468 -7.41 3.89 31.68
C TRP A 468 -8.86 3.56 31.30
N LEU A 469 -9.22 2.28 31.20
CA LEU A 469 -10.62 1.86 30.95
C LEU A 469 -11.59 2.41 32.00
N LEU A 470 -11.23 2.34 33.29
CA LEU A 470 -12.06 2.89 34.36
C LEU A 470 -12.22 4.41 34.25
N ILE A 471 -11.17 5.14 33.88
CA ILE A 471 -11.24 6.60 33.71
C ILE A 471 -12.11 6.96 32.49
N ASP A 472 -11.88 6.29 31.36
CA ASP A 472 -12.59 6.53 30.10
C ASP A 472 -14.11 6.38 30.29
N THR A 473 -14.52 5.32 31.00
CA THR A 473 -15.92 5.06 31.34
C THR A 473 -16.50 5.93 32.46
N SER A 474 -15.65 6.57 33.28
CA SER A 474 -16.08 7.42 34.42
C SER A 474 -16.30 8.89 34.10
N ASN A 475 -15.90 9.36 32.91
CA ASN A 475 -15.98 10.77 32.53
C ASN A 475 -17.42 11.28 32.29
N GLY A 476 -18.42 10.39 32.27
CA GLY A 476 -19.82 10.79 32.43
C GLY A 476 -20.32 10.47 33.83
N GLU A 477 -21.02 11.41 34.45
CA GLU A 477 -21.81 11.17 35.66
C GLU A 477 -22.94 10.18 35.32
N TYR A 478 -22.63 8.88 35.26
CA TYR A 478 -23.52 7.84 34.74
C TYR A 478 -24.17 7.01 35.84
N GLU A 479 -25.49 7.14 35.98
CA GLU A 479 -26.29 5.94 36.21
C GLU A 479 -26.38 5.21 34.86
N PRO A 480 -25.96 3.94 34.75
CA PRO A 480 -26.03 3.22 33.48
C PRO A 480 -27.49 3.14 33.02
N GLU A 481 -27.84 3.84 31.95
CA GLU A 481 -29.08 3.60 31.23
C GLU A 481 -29.05 2.16 30.72
N ALA A 482 -30.18 1.45 30.80
CA ALA A 482 -30.27 0.08 30.29
C ALA A 482 -30.01 0.08 28.76
N ASN A 483 -29.34 -0.98 28.27
CA ASN A 483 -29.17 -1.20 26.83
C ASN A 483 -30.50 -0.99 26.10
N LEU A 484 -30.45 -0.32 24.94
CA LEU A 484 -31.62 -0.07 24.12
C LEU A 484 -31.70 -1.13 23.02
N ASP A 485 -32.48 -2.18 23.30
CA ASP A 485 -32.77 -3.26 22.36
C ASP A 485 -33.92 -2.87 21.43
N LEU A 486 -33.61 -2.76 20.13
CA LEU A 486 -34.58 -2.44 19.08
C LEU A 486 -34.79 -3.68 18.21
N GLU A 487 -35.77 -4.50 18.57
CA GLU A 487 -36.17 -5.64 17.73
C GLU A 487 -36.65 -5.14 16.36
N ALA A 488 -36.27 -5.83 15.27
CA ALA A 488 -36.63 -5.40 13.92
C ALA A 488 -38.15 -5.25 13.72
N GLN A 489 -38.98 -5.98 14.48
CA GLN A 489 -40.44 -5.91 14.38
C GLN A 489 -41.02 -4.57 14.88
N GLN A 490 -40.29 -3.88 15.75
CA GLN A 490 -40.64 -2.58 16.32
C GLN A 490 -40.28 -1.42 15.38
N LEU A 491 -39.36 -1.66 14.42
CA LEU A 491 -38.99 -0.66 13.42
C LEU A 491 -40.13 -0.42 12.41
N GLN A 492 -40.36 0.85 12.13
CA GLN A 492 -41.33 1.32 11.14
C GLN A 492 -40.67 1.40 9.76
N VAL A 493 -41.30 0.80 8.77
CA VAL A 493 -40.87 0.88 7.36
C VAL A 493 -41.34 2.22 6.80
N VAL A 494 -40.42 3.15 6.60
CA VAL A 494 -40.70 4.51 6.09
C VAL A 494 -40.72 4.52 4.56
N TYR A 495 -39.84 3.73 3.94
CA TYR A 495 -39.70 3.63 2.49
C TYR A 495 -39.23 2.23 2.08
N GLY A 496 -39.61 1.77 0.88
CA GLY A 496 -39.23 0.48 0.33
C GLY A 496 -40.10 -0.69 0.81
N SER A 497 -40.07 -1.79 0.05
CA SER A 497 -40.92 -2.96 0.26
C SER A 497 -40.25 -4.01 1.16
N MET A 498 -40.60 -4.01 2.46
CA MET A 498 -40.12 -5.00 3.44
C MET A 498 -41.21 -6.01 3.80
N ARG A 499 -40.84 -7.29 3.96
CA ARG A 499 -41.74 -8.36 4.41
C ARG A 499 -41.45 -8.73 5.87
N LYS A 500 -42.43 -8.59 6.75
CA LYS A 500 -42.33 -9.09 8.13
C LYS A 500 -42.29 -10.63 8.12
N THR A 501 -41.30 -11.22 8.79
CA THR A 501 -41.17 -12.67 8.98
C THR A 501 -41.02 -12.99 10.47
N ARG A 502 -41.07 -14.28 10.85
CA ARG A 502 -40.79 -14.69 12.24
C ARG A 502 -39.32 -14.47 12.65
N ALA A 503 -38.41 -14.44 11.67
CA ALA A 503 -36.98 -14.22 11.91
C ALA A 503 -36.63 -12.73 11.99
N GLY A 504 -37.42 -11.82 11.39
CA GLY A 504 -37.10 -10.40 11.34
C GLY A 504 -37.78 -9.68 10.16
N LEU A 505 -37.25 -8.52 9.78
CA LEU A 505 -37.68 -7.78 8.60
C LEU A 505 -36.86 -8.21 7.37
N LEU A 506 -37.52 -8.78 6.37
CA LEU A 506 -36.87 -9.28 5.16
C LEU A 506 -37.02 -8.29 3.99
N LEU A 507 -35.90 -7.90 3.39
CA LEU A 507 -35.82 -7.19 2.11
C LEU A 507 -35.61 -8.23 0.98
N PRO A 508 -36.59 -8.43 0.08
CA PRO A 508 -36.44 -9.41 -1.01
C PRO A 508 -35.37 -8.97 -2.02
N PRO A 509 -34.69 -9.93 -2.68
CA PRO A 509 -33.75 -9.60 -3.75
C PRO A 509 -34.50 -8.96 -4.92
N GLY A 510 -33.98 -7.85 -5.43
CA GLY A 510 -34.47 -7.19 -6.66
C GLY A 510 -35.74 -6.33 -6.55
N SER A 511 -36.39 -6.24 -5.38
CA SER A 511 -37.51 -5.30 -5.12
C SER A 511 -37.01 -4.07 -4.39
N ASP A 512 -37.25 -2.86 -4.92
CA ASP A 512 -36.75 -1.56 -4.42
C ASP A 512 -35.25 -1.55 -4.07
N ARG A 513 -34.44 -0.71 -4.72
CA ARG A 513 -32.96 -0.74 -4.52
C ARG A 513 -32.53 -0.50 -3.06
N HIS A 514 -33.42 0.03 -2.22
CA HIS A 514 -33.20 0.26 -0.80
C HIS A 514 -34.54 0.34 -0.03
N ALA A 515 -34.49 0.09 1.27
CA ALA A 515 -35.57 0.32 2.23
C ALA A 515 -35.07 1.19 3.39
N VAL A 516 -35.95 2.02 3.95
CA VAL A 516 -35.64 2.89 5.10
C VAL A 516 -36.48 2.45 6.28
N LEU A 517 -35.81 2.08 7.37
CA LEU A 517 -36.40 1.68 8.63
C LEU A 517 -36.11 2.74 9.69
N SER A 518 -37.10 3.09 10.51
CA SER A 518 -36.97 4.06 11.60
C SER A 518 -37.57 3.52 12.89
N THR A 519 -36.99 3.87 14.03
CA THR A 519 -37.61 3.63 15.35
C THR A 519 -38.87 4.48 15.57
N GLY A 520 -39.04 5.55 14.79
CA GLY A 520 -39.90 6.66 15.17
C GLY A 520 -39.32 7.43 16.36
N PRO A 521 -40.14 8.20 17.10
CA PRO A 521 -39.68 9.02 18.21
C PRO A 521 -39.12 8.17 19.36
N VAL A 522 -37.84 8.36 19.66
CA VAL A 522 -37.14 7.82 20.85
C VAL A 522 -36.55 8.97 21.65
N ARG A 523 -36.07 8.73 22.88
CA ARG A 523 -35.34 9.73 23.67
C ARG A 523 -34.30 9.04 24.53
N PHE A 524 -33.04 9.35 24.27
CA PHE A 524 -31.90 8.98 25.10
C PHE A 524 -30.75 9.95 24.80
N ASN A 525 -29.75 10.02 25.67
CA ASN A 525 -28.56 10.81 25.40
C ASN A 525 -27.51 9.93 24.68
N ALA A 526 -26.98 10.44 23.57
CA ALA A 526 -25.98 9.74 22.74
C ALA A 526 -24.75 9.31 23.53
N GLU A 527 -24.33 10.11 24.53
CA GLU A 527 -23.16 9.83 25.36
C GLU A 527 -23.36 8.59 26.27
N ASN A 528 -24.61 8.16 26.48
CA ASN A 528 -24.95 7.03 27.34
C ASN A 528 -24.82 5.70 26.58
N LEU A 529 -24.97 5.74 25.26
CA LEU A 529 -25.08 4.59 24.38
C LEU A 529 -24.15 4.82 23.18
N GLU A 530 -22.91 4.35 23.31
CA GLU A 530 -21.84 4.62 22.34
C GLU A 530 -21.56 3.44 21.42
N ILE A 531 -21.99 2.23 21.76
CA ILE A 531 -21.70 1.02 20.98
C ILE A 531 -22.99 0.58 20.28
N LEU A 532 -22.89 0.32 18.98
CA LEU A 532 -23.97 -0.22 18.16
C LEU A 532 -23.65 -1.63 17.70
N ASN A 533 -24.54 -2.57 18.04
CA ASN A 533 -24.59 -3.91 17.48
C ASN A 533 -25.75 -3.99 16.48
N VAL A 534 -25.47 -4.52 15.29
CA VAL A 534 -26.50 -4.71 14.26
C VAL A 534 -26.53 -6.16 13.84
N ASP A 535 -27.66 -6.81 14.05
CA ASP A 535 -27.87 -8.19 13.64
C ASP A 535 -28.63 -8.23 12.32
N ILE A 536 -27.88 -8.54 11.26
CA ILE A 536 -28.38 -8.53 9.89
C ILE A 536 -27.75 -9.65 9.07
N GLU A 537 -28.60 -10.49 8.49
CA GLU A 537 -28.22 -11.56 7.59
C GLU A 537 -28.30 -11.13 6.12
N GLY A 538 -27.45 -11.71 5.27
CA GLY A 538 -27.53 -11.53 3.83
C GLY A 538 -27.00 -10.19 3.29
N THR A 539 -26.30 -9.41 4.12
CA THR A 539 -25.65 -8.15 3.71
C THR A 539 -24.61 -8.35 2.61
N GLY A 540 -23.92 -9.50 2.59
CA GLY A 540 -22.75 -9.67 1.72
C GLY A 540 -21.73 -8.55 1.97
N HIS A 541 -21.31 -7.86 0.90
CA HIS A 541 -20.44 -6.67 0.97
C HIS A 541 -21.21 -5.36 0.73
N SER A 542 -22.54 -5.36 0.89
CA SER A 542 -23.34 -4.15 0.67
C SER A 542 -23.30 -3.24 1.88
N LYS A 543 -22.82 -2.01 1.68
CA LYS A 543 -22.86 -0.95 2.69
C LYS A 543 -24.31 -0.62 3.04
N GLN A 544 -24.64 -0.54 4.33
CA GLN A 544 -25.91 0.01 4.79
C GLN A 544 -25.64 1.33 5.51
N THR A 545 -26.68 2.12 5.79
CA THR A 545 -26.49 3.46 6.36
C THR A 545 -27.30 3.61 7.63
N LEU A 546 -26.64 3.88 8.74
CA LEU A 546 -27.30 4.35 9.95
C LEU A 546 -27.66 5.82 9.79
N PHE A 547 -28.82 6.22 10.29
CA PHE A 547 -29.15 7.63 10.43
C PHE A 547 -29.74 7.93 11.81
N TRP A 548 -29.54 9.14 12.29
CA TRP A 548 -30.14 9.62 13.54
C TRP A 548 -30.48 11.10 13.47
N ARG A 549 -31.41 11.53 14.32
CA ARG A 549 -31.74 12.94 14.53
C ARG A 549 -31.54 13.31 15.98
N THR A 550 -31.09 14.54 16.20
CA THR A 550 -30.93 15.10 17.54
C THR A 550 -32.01 16.12 17.81
N LYS A 551 -32.27 16.41 19.09
CA LYS A 551 -33.18 17.49 19.49
C LYS A 551 -32.78 18.86 18.94
N THR A 552 -31.47 19.09 18.73
CA THR A 552 -30.94 20.34 18.18
C THR A 552 -31.03 20.43 16.66
N ARG A 553 -31.12 19.30 15.95
CA ARG A 553 -31.38 19.22 14.50
C ARG A 553 -32.47 18.17 14.20
N PRO A 554 -33.75 18.51 14.43
CA PRO A 554 -34.84 17.56 14.27
C PRO A 554 -35.26 17.31 12.82
N THR A 555 -34.85 18.14 11.85
CA THR A 555 -35.30 18.04 10.45
C THR A 555 -34.31 17.29 9.55
N GLU A 556 -33.01 17.48 9.77
CA GLU A 556 -31.94 16.90 8.96
C GLU A 556 -31.27 15.75 9.71
N PRO A 557 -31.40 14.50 9.23
CA PRO A 557 -30.72 13.39 9.87
C PRO A 557 -29.22 13.44 9.59
N PHE A 558 -28.43 13.09 10.60
CA PHE A 558 -27.05 12.66 10.40
C PHE A 558 -27.07 11.24 9.84
N SER A 559 -26.05 10.87 9.08
CA SER A 559 -25.93 9.54 8.50
C SER A 559 -24.50 9.05 8.57
N ARG A 560 -24.33 7.77 8.90
CA ARG A 560 -23.04 7.07 8.90
C ARG A 560 -23.15 5.80 8.09
N GLU A 561 -22.24 5.59 7.15
CA GLU A 561 -22.13 4.32 6.44
C GLU A 561 -21.65 3.25 7.41
N LEU A 562 -22.34 2.12 7.42
CA LEU A 562 -22.01 0.93 8.19
C LEU A 562 -21.44 -0.13 7.24
N ILE A 563 -20.26 -0.62 7.58
CA ILE A 563 -19.59 -1.71 6.87
C ILE A 563 -19.92 -2.99 7.64
N PHE A 564 -20.78 -3.84 7.07
CA PHE A 564 -21.25 -5.05 7.74
C PHE A 564 -20.23 -6.18 7.64
N GLY A 565 -20.11 -6.93 8.72
CA GLY A 565 -19.04 -7.90 8.94
C GLY A 565 -17.89 -7.37 9.80
N ALA A 566 -17.96 -6.10 10.26
CA ALA A 566 -16.96 -5.43 11.10
C ALA A 566 -17.13 -5.64 12.63
N GLY A 567 -18.16 -6.38 13.06
CA GLY A 567 -18.46 -6.52 14.49
C GLY A 567 -19.16 -5.27 15.07
N PRO A 568 -19.07 -5.03 16.38
CA PRO A 568 -19.69 -3.86 17.02
C PRO A 568 -19.11 -2.55 16.45
N ILE A 569 -19.92 -1.48 16.46
CA ILE A 569 -19.56 -0.19 15.86
C ILE A 569 -19.52 0.89 16.95
N MET A 570 -18.40 1.61 17.05
CA MET A 570 -18.25 2.71 17.99
C MET A 570 -18.84 4.00 17.43
N LEU A 571 -20.00 4.40 17.93
CA LEU A 571 -20.73 5.60 17.50
C LEU A 571 -20.06 6.89 17.94
N SER A 572 -19.35 6.89 19.07
CA SER A 572 -18.62 8.06 19.59
C SER A 572 -17.45 8.52 18.72
N ASP A 573 -17.00 7.70 17.76
CA ASP A 573 -16.07 8.14 16.69
C ASP A 573 -16.69 9.20 15.77
N ASP A 574 -18.02 9.24 15.64
CA ASP A 574 -18.69 10.27 14.86
C ASP A 574 -18.90 11.52 15.73
N SER A 575 -18.25 12.62 15.37
CA SER A 575 -18.40 13.92 16.06
C SER A 575 -19.86 14.44 16.12
N ASN A 576 -20.77 13.88 15.33
CA ASN A 576 -22.20 14.21 15.33
C ASN A 576 -23.04 13.29 16.25
N TRP A 577 -22.46 12.24 16.84
CA TRP A 577 -23.10 11.40 17.85
C TRP A 577 -23.00 12.07 19.23
N ARG A 578 -23.89 13.03 19.50
CA ARG A 578 -23.88 13.81 20.75
C ARG A 578 -25.25 14.39 21.10
N GLY A 579 -25.48 14.56 22.39
CA GLY A 579 -26.70 15.14 22.95
C GLY A 579 -27.92 14.22 22.82
N GLU A 580 -29.11 14.77 23.04
CA GLU A 580 -30.37 14.01 23.06
C GLU A 580 -30.76 13.54 21.64
N ILE A 581 -30.73 12.23 21.42
CA ILE A 581 -31.21 11.55 20.21
C ILE A 581 -32.72 11.42 20.27
N ILE A 582 -33.40 11.81 19.19
CA ILE A 582 -34.86 11.78 19.10
C ILE A 582 -35.41 10.77 18.09
N GLU A 583 -34.55 10.24 17.21
CA GLU A 583 -34.88 9.23 16.21
C GLU A 583 -33.59 8.54 15.76
N ILE A 584 -33.65 7.23 15.55
CA ILE A 584 -32.61 6.46 14.89
C ILE A 584 -33.23 5.53 13.86
N GLY A 585 -32.49 5.19 12.83
CA GLY A 585 -32.94 4.25 11.83
C GLY A 585 -31.81 3.77 10.93
N ILE A 586 -32.16 2.85 10.04
CA ILE A 586 -31.21 2.22 9.12
C ILE A 586 -31.78 2.18 7.71
N VAL A 587 -30.95 2.55 6.74
CA VAL A 587 -31.22 2.40 5.31
C VAL A 587 -30.58 1.12 4.85
N LEU A 588 -31.41 0.18 4.41
CA LEU A 588 -30.98 -1.09 3.89
C LEU A 588 -30.88 -1.06 2.36
N TYR A 589 -29.78 -1.53 1.79
CA TYR A 589 -29.58 -1.65 0.36
C TYR A 589 -29.64 -3.12 -0.05
N ALA A 590 -30.57 -3.44 -0.94
CA ALA A 590 -30.78 -4.82 -1.37
C ALA A 590 -29.59 -5.34 -2.19
N ASN A 591 -29.16 -6.57 -1.91
CA ASN A 591 -28.28 -7.31 -2.81
C ASN A 591 -29.11 -7.85 -3.99
N SER A 592 -28.52 -7.86 -5.18
CA SER A 592 -29.13 -8.42 -6.41
C SER A 592 -29.42 -9.92 -6.33
N LYS A 593 -28.73 -10.68 -5.46
CA LYS A 593 -28.77 -12.16 -5.45
C LYS A 593 -29.32 -12.79 -4.18
N GLN A 594 -29.31 -12.10 -3.04
CA GLN A 594 -29.70 -12.66 -1.75
C GLN A 594 -30.68 -11.72 -1.02
N PRO A 595 -31.70 -12.26 -0.34
CA PRO A 595 -32.52 -11.48 0.57
C PRO A 595 -31.66 -11.02 1.75
N LEU A 596 -32.01 -9.85 2.29
CA LEU A 596 -31.38 -9.30 3.47
C LEU A 596 -32.40 -9.33 4.61
N VAL A 597 -32.01 -9.86 5.77
CA VAL A 597 -32.91 -10.03 6.93
C VAL A 597 -32.33 -9.25 8.11
N LEU A 598 -33.03 -8.22 8.56
CA LEU A 598 -32.68 -7.49 9.77
C LEU A 598 -33.38 -8.15 10.96
N HIS A 599 -32.61 -8.57 11.96
CA HIS A 599 -33.10 -9.15 13.21
C HIS A 599 -33.31 -8.07 14.28
N GLY A 600 -32.38 -7.12 14.39
CA GLY A 600 -32.49 -6.00 15.34
C GLY A 600 -31.27 -5.08 15.36
N LEU A 601 -31.37 -4.04 16.18
CA LEU A 601 -30.30 -3.11 16.52
C LEU A 601 -30.20 -3.08 18.04
N GLU A 602 -29.01 -3.18 18.61
CA GLU A 602 -28.77 -3.03 20.04
C GLU A 602 -27.79 -1.88 20.26
N LEU A 603 -28.16 -0.94 21.12
CA LEU A 603 -27.32 0.17 21.56
C LEU A 603 -26.88 -0.08 23.00
N GLU A 604 -25.58 -0.12 23.23
CA GLU A 604 -24.98 -0.46 24.52
C GLU A 604 -24.18 0.70 25.10
N ALA A 605 -24.17 0.79 26.43
CA ALA A 605 -23.29 1.68 27.15
C ALA A 605 -21.84 1.19 27.09
N ALA A 606 -20.89 2.12 26.97
CA ALA A 606 -19.46 1.84 26.98
C ALA A 606 -18.96 1.46 28.38
N THR A 607 -19.42 0.35 28.95
CA THR A 607 -18.90 -0.18 30.22
C THR A 607 -17.49 -0.78 30.03
N PRO A 608 -16.66 -0.91 31.08
CA PRO A 608 -15.33 -1.51 30.94
C PRO A 608 -15.35 -2.92 30.32
N GLN A 609 -16.39 -3.70 30.62
CA GLN A 609 -16.56 -5.04 30.02
C GLN A 609 -16.96 -4.93 28.56
N ALA A 610 -17.93 -4.08 28.20
CA ALA A 610 -18.35 -3.87 26.83
C ALA A 610 -17.20 -3.34 25.94
N LEU A 611 -16.36 -2.45 26.46
CA LEU A 611 -15.17 -1.97 25.76
C LEU A 611 -14.12 -3.07 25.58
N LEU A 612 -13.91 -3.94 26.56
CA LEU A 612 -13.01 -5.10 26.41
C LEU A 612 -13.53 -6.09 25.36
N ASP A 613 -14.83 -6.36 25.37
CA ASP A 613 -15.49 -7.23 24.40
C ASP A 613 -15.44 -6.61 23.00
N PHE A 614 -15.62 -5.29 22.88
CA PHE A 614 -15.41 -4.52 21.66
C PHE A 614 -13.97 -4.70 21.14
N ILE A 615 -12.96 -4.43 21.97
CA ILE A 615 -11.53 -4.54 21.57
C ILE A 615 -11.21 -5.97 21.12
N ALA A 616 -11.70 -6.98 21.85
CA ALA A 616 -11.49 -8.37 21.48
C ALA A 616 -12.16 -8.73 20.14
N SER A 617 -13.37 -8.22 19.91
CA SER A 617 -14.11 -8.41 18.66
C SER A 617 -13.43 -7.70 17.48
N ASP A 618 -12.97 -6.45 17.67
CA ASP A 618 -12.22 -5.66 16.70
C ASP A 618 -10.92 -6.37 16.26
N TRP A 619 -10.22 -7.01 17.21
CA TRP A 619 -9.04 -7.80 16.89
C TRP A 619 -9.35 -9.11 16.17
N ALA A 620 -10.54 -9.67 16.33
CA ALA A 620 -10.94 -10.89 15.63
C ALA A 620 -11.46 -10.60 14.22
N THR A 621 -11.98 -9.38 13.99
CA THR A 621 -12.75 -9.05 12.81
C THR A 621 -11.87 -8.62 11.63
N PRO A 622 -11.94 -9.29 10.47
CA PRO A 622 -11.15 -8.90 9.30
C PRO A 622 -11.63 -7.59 8.67
N GLU A 623 -10.68 -6.75 8.28
CA GLU A 623 -10.89 -5.57 7.42
C GLU A 623 -10.45 -5.87 5.99
N TYR A 624 -11.26 -5.43 5.01
CA TYR A 624 -11.10 -5.81 3.60
C TYR A 624 -10.54 -4.69 2.72
N TRP A 625 -10.01 -5.07 1.56
CA TRP A 625 -9.43 -4.15 0.59
C TRP A 625 -10.43 -3.14 0.08
N ASP A 626 -10.03 -1.89 0.26
CA ASP A 626 -10.59 -0.75 -0.41
C ASP A 626 -9.53 -0.08 -1.28
N GLN A 627 -9.95 0.97 -1.98
CA GLN A 627 -9.06 1.73 -2.84
C GLN A 627 -7.97 2.48 -2.04
N THR A 628 -8.16 2.73 -0.73
CA THR A 628 -7.19 3.45 0.11
C THR A 628 -6.16 2.55 0.80
N SER A 629 -6.38 1.23 0.82
CA SER A 629 -5.57 0.22 1.51
C SER A 629 -4.08 0.25 1.12
N VAL A 630 -3.79 0.59 -0.14
CA VAL A 630 -2.40 0.72 -0.64
C VAL A 630 -1.68 1.96 -0.10
N ASN A 631 -2.40 2.93 0.47
CA ASN A 631 -1.81 4.12 1.06
C ASN A 631 -1.59 3.95 2.57
N ARG A 632 -2.50 3.26 3.25
CA ARG A 632 -2.45 2.96 4.68
C ARG A 632 -3.25 1.69 4.95
N THR A 633 -2.75 0.88 5.86
CA THR A 633 -3.47 -0.26 6.43
C THR A 633 -3.96 0.13 7.82
N GLU A 634 -5.27 0.00 8.02
CA GLU A 634 -5.98 0.19 9.28
C GLU A 634 -6.82 -1.09 9.49
N LEU A 635 -6.61 -1.75 10.62
CA LEU A 635 -7.28 -3.01 10.98
C LEU A 635 -8.29 -2.83 12.11
N SER A 636 -8.39 -1.62 12.65
CA SER A 636 -9.33 -1.28 13.71
C SER A 636 -10.52 -0.54 13.12
N ALA A 637 -11.72 -0.96 13.53
CA ALA A 637 -13.00 -0.37 13.16
C ALA A 637 -13.26 0.97 13.88
N THR A 638 -12.40 1.34 14.85
CA THR A 638 -12.56 2.55 15.67
C THR A 638 -11.29 3.38 15.76
N THR A 639 -11.46 4.68 15.95
CA THR A 639 -10.35 5.63 16.17
C THR A 639 -10.22 6.06 17.63
N SER A 640 -11.23 5.82 18.47
CA SER A 640 -11.25 6.21 19.88
C SER A 640 -10.47 5.23 20.76
N LEU A 641 -10.43 3.94 20.39
CA LEU A 641 -9.73 2.90 21.16
C LEU A 641 -8.31 2.65 20.62
N PRO A 642 -7.37 2.24 21.49
CA PRO A 642 -6.01 1.98 21.08
C PRO A 642 -5.91 0.70 20.24
N SER A 643 -5.28 0.80 19.07
CA SER A 643 -5.03 -0.35 18.20
C SER A 643 -4.08 -1.38 18.83
N LEU A 644 -4.12 -2.62 18.36
CA LEU A 644 -3.24 -3.69 18.85
C LEU A 644 -1.74 -3.35 18.78
N PRO A 645 -1.21 -2.73 17.69
CA PRO A 645 0.19 -2.26 17.66
C PRO A 645 0.51 -1.25 18.76
N VAL A 646 -0.41 -0.33 19.08
CA VAL A 646 -0.24 0.67 20.15
C VAL A 646 -0.09 -0.03 21.50
N LEU A 647 -1.01 -0.95 21.82
CA LEU A 647 -0.98 -1.70 23.07
C LEU A 647 0.25 -2.59 23.19
N ALA A 648 0.62 -3.29 22.12
CA ALA A 648 1.84 -4.08 22.06
C ALA A 648 3.11 -3.22 22.20
N GLY A 649 3.12 -2.03 21.61
CA GLY A 649 4.20 -1.04 21.76
C GLY A 649 4.37 -0.57 23.21
N PHE A 650 3.26 -0.25 23.89
CA PHE A 650 3.28 0.08 25.31
C PHE A 650 3.74 -1.10 26.17
N TRP A 651 3.24 -2.31 25.91
CA TRP A 651 3.67 -3.51 26.62
C TRP A 651 5.20 -3.72 26.52
N VAL A 652 5.77 -3.59 25.31
CA VAL A 652 7.21 -3.65 25.09
C VAL A 652 7.94 -2.57 25.93
N LEU A 653 7.45 -1.32 25.89
CA LEU A 653 8.02 -0.22 26.64
C LEU A 653 8.06 -0.51 28.15
N PHE A 654 6.95 -0.94 28.75
CA PHE A 654 6.88 -1.26 30.18
C PHE A 654 7.81 -2.40 30.57
N CYS A 655 7.85 -3.49 29.78
CA CYS A 655 8.79 -4.58 30.02
C CYS A 655 10.25 -4.13 29.89
N TRP A 656 10.57 -3.28 28.91
CA TRP A 656 11.93 -2.74 28.73
C TRP A 656 12.34 -1.84 29.89
N VAL A 657 11.46 -0.95 30.35
CA VAL A 657 11.72 -0.09 31.52
C VAL A 657 11.93 -0.95 32.78
N ALA A 658 11.07 -1.94 33.04
CA ALA A 658 11.22 -2.84 34.18
C ALA A 658 12.54 -3.64 34.12
N LEU A 659 12.93 -4.11 32.93
CA LEU A 659 14.20 -4.79 32.69
C LEU A 659 15.41 -3.89 32.96
N LEU A 660 15.35 -2.61 32.59
CA LEU A 660 16.42 -1.63 32.86
C LEU A 660 16.52 -1.28 34.35
N VAL A 661 15.39 -1.06 35.03
CA VAL A 661 15.35 -0.69 36.45
C VAL A 661 15.85 -1.84 37.34
N THR A 662 15.46 -3.08 37.03
CA THR A 662 15.84 -4.27 37.82
C THR A 662 17.28 -4.70 37.58
N ASN A 663 17.86 -4.39 36.42
CA ASN A 663 19.25 -4.69 36.10
C ASN A 663 20.11 -3.42 36.19
N LYS A 664 20.42 -2.99 37.42
CA LYS A 664 21.29 -1.81 37.72
C LYS A 664 22.76 -1.92 37.23
N ARG A 665 23.10 -2.89 36.39
CA ARG A 665 24.45 -3.02 35.82
C ARG A 665 24.64 -2.01 34.69
N ALA A 666 25.91 -1.73 34.36
CA ALA A 666 26.28 -0.78 33.31
C ALA A 666 25.82 -1.15 31.88
N ALA A 667 25.23 -2.32 31.65
CA ALA A 667 24.78 -2.79 30.35
C ALA A 667 23.32 -3.30 30.42
N ALA A 668 22.49 -2.87 29.47
CA ALA A 668 21.09 -3.25 29.36
C ALA A 668 20.92 -4.76 29.09
N PRO A 669 19.87 -5.42 29.63
CA PRO A 669 19.62 -6.84 29.44
C PRO A 669 19.00 -7.11 28.04
N MET A 670 19.83 -7.03 27.00
CA MET A 670 19.34 -7.00 25.61
C MET A 670 18.58 -8.26 25.16
N TYR A 671 18.95 -9.46 25.64
CA TYR A 671 18.27 -10.70 25.24
C TYR A 671 16.78 -10.76 25.63
N PRO A 672 16.39 -10.58 26.91
CA PRO A 672 14.98 -10.54 27.26
C PRO A 672 14.25 -9.37 26.58
N MET A 673 14.91 -8.21 26.39
CA MET A 673 14.32 -7.09 25.66
C MET A 673 13.98 -7.45 24.20
N LEU A 674 14.93 -8.07 23.48
CA LEU A 674 14.70 -8.58 22.12
C LEU A 674 13.64 -9.69 22.08
N GLY A 675 13.60 -10.54 23.12
CA GLY A 675 12.58 -11.58 23.26
C GLY A 675 11.17 -11.02 23.37
N VAL A 676 10.96 -10.03 24.24
CA VAL A 676 9.66 -9.33 24.38
C VAL A 676 9.27 -8.64 23.07
N ALA A 677 10.20 -7.92 22.44
CA ALA A 677 9.93 -7.25 21.16
C ALA A 677 9.56 -8.23 20.03
N LEU A 678 10.22 -9.39 19.96
CA LEU A 678 9.90 -10.42 18.97
C LEU A 678 8.55 -11.08 19.24
N ILE A 679 8.21 -11.36 20.51
CA ILE A 679 6.90 -11.90 20.88
C ILE A 679 5.79 -10.90 20.51
N ALA A 680 5.99 -9.63 20.84
CA ALA A 680 5.06 -8.55 20.49
C ALA A 680 4.88 -8.47 18.97
N TRP A 681 5.98 -8.50 18.20
CA TRP A 681 5.93 -8.47 16.74
C TRP A 681 5.13 -9.65 16.18
N LEU A 682 5.41 -10.86 16.65
CA LEU A 682 4.71 -12.07 16.20
C LEU A 682 3.22 -12.08 16.58
N ALA A 683 2.84 -11.44 17.69
CA ALA A 683 1.43 -11.30 18.08
C ALA A 683 0.66 -10.40 17.10
N VAL A 684 1.23 -9.22 16.76
CA VAL A 684 0.61 -8.34 15.77
C VAL A 684 0.67 -8.96 14.35
N ASP A 685 1.75 -9.68 14.03
CA ASP A 685 1.89 -10.41 12.76
C ASP A 685 0.85 -11.53 12.60
N ALA A 686 0.49 -12.21 13.69
CA ALA A 686 -0.57 -13.22 13.68
C ALA A 686 -1.93 -12.60 13.36
N ARG A 687 -2.24 -11.41 13.92
CA ARG A 687 -3.44 -10.63 13.58
C ARG A 687 -3.44 -10.23 12.10
N TRP A 688 -2.30 -9.80 11.56
CA TRP A 688 -2.18 -9.46 10.15
C TRP A 688 -2.33 -10.68 9.22
N LEU A 689 -1.75 -11.83 9.58
CA LEU A 689 -1.93 -13.09 8.85
C LEU A 689 -3.39 -13.55 8.84
N HIS A 690 -4.08 -13.44 9.99
CA HIS A 690 -5.51 -13.72 10.10
C HIS A 690 -6.31 -12.83 9.13
N ASN A 691 -6.04 -11.52 9.13
CA ASN A 691 -6.67 -10.59 8.21
C ASN A 691 -6.43 -10.95 6.74
N SER A 692 -5.16 -11.17 6.40
CA SER A 692 -4.73 -11.45 5.03
C SER A 692 -5.31 -12.76 4.51
N TYR A 693 -5.45 -13.77 5.38
CA TYR A 693 -6.09 -15.04 5.05
C TYR A 693 -7.58 -14.87 4.76
N HIS A 694 -8.33 -14.17 5.63
CA HIS A 694 -9.76 -13.93 5.42
C HIS A 694 -10.03 -13.05 4.20
N GLN A 695 -9.19 -12.05 3.96
CA GLN A 695 -9.20 -11.26 2.73
C GLN A 695 -8.98 -12.14 1.50
N ALA A 696 -8.00 -13.04 1.50
CA ALA A 696 -7.75 -13.97 0.40
C ALA A 696 -8.94 -14.91 0.13
N LEU A 697 -9.64 -15.36 1.17
CA LEU A 697 -10.88 -16.12 1.04
C LEU A 697 -12.01 -15.28 0.45
N ALA A 698 -12.17 -14.02 0.87
CA ALA A 698 -13.17 -13.11 0.32
C ALA A 698 -12.92 -12.83 -1.17
N THR A 699 -11.66 -12.56 -1.54
CA THR A 699 -11.21 -12.43 -2.93
C THR A 699 -11.55 -13.68 -3.74
N GLN A 700 -11.25 -14.87 -3.22
CA GLN A 700 -11.60 -16.12 -3.89
C GLN A 700 -13.12 -16.27 -4.07
N ALA A 701 -13.90 -16.01 -3.02
CA ALA A 701 -15.35 -16.12 -3.06
C ALA A 701 -15.97 -15.18 -4.11
N HIS A 702 -15.42 -13.97 -4.27
CA HIS A 702 -15.87 -13.03 -5.29
C HIS A 702 -15.45 -13.47 -6.71
N TYR A 703 -14.15 -13.63 -6.95
CA TYR A 703 -13.63 -13.84 -8.31
C TYR A 703 -13.86 -15.26 -8.85
N ALA A 704 -14.12 -16.26 -8.00
CA ALA A 704 -14.51 -17.60 -8.45
C ALA A 704 -15.97 -17.64 -8.99
N ASN A 705 -16.82 -16.72 -8.56
CA ASN A 705 -18.26 -16.73 -8.84
C ASN A 705 -18.73 -15.54 -9.71
N THR A 706 -17.81 -14.66 -10.12
CA THR A 706 -18.12 -13.54 -11.01
C THR A 706 -18.07 -13.98 -12.47
N ASN A 707 -19.04 -13.53 -13.27
CA ASN A 707 -19.00 -13.71 -14.72
C ASN A 707 -18.00 -12.75 -15.39
N ASN A 708 -17.52 -11.74 -14.66
CA ASN A 708 -16.58 -10.74 -15.15
C ASN A 708 -15.36 -10.66 -14.25
N HIS A 709 -14.31 -11.40 -14.60
CA HIS A 709 -13.06 -11.48 -13.83
C HIS A 709 -12.20 -10.19 -13.92
N GLU A 710 -12.52 -9.26 -14.81
CA GLU A 710 -11.85 -7.96 -14.89
C GLU A 710 -12.50 -6.89 -14.00
N ALA A 711 -13.74 -7.11 -13.55
CA ALA A 711 -14.47 -6.15 -12.73
C ALA A 711 -13.93 -6.10 -11.29
N LEU A 712 -13.79 -4.89 -10.75
CA LEU A 712 -13.45 -4.70 -9.35
C LEU A 712 -14.65 -4.96 -8.45
N GLU A 713 -14.37 -5.46 -7.23
CA GLU A 713 -15.34 -5.64 -6.15
C GLU A 713 -16.01 -4.32 -5.69
N SER A 714 -15.35 -3.19 -5.93
CA SER A 714 -15.76 -1.86 -5.48
C SER A 714 -16.55 -1.08 -6.53
N ALA A 715 -17.36 -0.10 -6.07
CA ALA A 715 -17.97 0.93 -6.90
C ALA A 715 -18.85 0.43 -8.07
N ASN A 716 -19.42 -0.78 -7.94
CA ASN A 716 -20.26 -1.42 -8.95
C ASN A 716 -19.55 -1.54 -10.33
N ASP A 717 -18.25 -1.82 -10.33
CA ASP A 717 -17.43 -1.85 -11.55
C ASP A 717 -17.85 -2.95 -12.55
N ALA A 718 -18.62 -3.95 -12.11
CA ALA A 718 -19.20 -4.95 -13.01
C ALA A 718 -20.07 -4.33 -14.12
N ALA A 719 -20.95 -3.39 -13.76
CA ALA A 719 -21.78 -2.67 -14.73
C ALA A 719 -20.93 -1.78 -15.66
N ASN A 720 -19.85 -1.22 -15.11
CA ASN A 720 -18.91 -0.41 -15.87
C ASN A 720 -18.12 -1.24 -16.90
N MET A 721 -17.69 -2.45 -16.52
CA MET A 721 -16.99 -3.37 -17.43
C MET A 721 -17.92 -3.97 -18.48
N GLU A 722 -19.19 -4.22 -18.15
CA GLU A 722 -20.21 -4.60 -19.13
C GLU A 722 -20.42 -3.46 -20.16
N PHE A 723 -20.52 -2.22 -19.69
CA PHE A 723 -20.60 -1.07 -20.58
C PHE A 723 -19.34 -0.92 -21.44
N ALA A 724 -18.14 -1.12 -20.88
CA ALA A 724 -16.90 -1.12 -21.65
C ALA A 724 -16.88 -2.20 -22.74
N GLN A 725 -17.43 -3.38 -22.47
CA GLN A 725 -17.56 -4.45 -23.46
C GLN A 725 -18.49 -4.02 -24.61
N GLN A 726 -19.70 -3.52 -24.30
CA GLN A 726 -20.64 -3.03 -25.31
C GLN A 726 -20.04 -1.90 -26.15
N LEU A 727 -19.27 -1.01 -25.53
CA LEU A 727 -18.53 0.06 -26.22
C LEU A 727 -17.47 -0.50 -27.18
N ARG A 728 -16.66 -1.50 -26.76
CA ARG A 728 -15.66 -2.14 -27.63
C ARG A 728 -16.29 -2.86 -28.82
N GLU A 729 -17.37 -3.60 -28.60
CA GLU A 729 -18.13 -4.27 -29.67
C GLU A 729 -18.62 -3.26 -30.72
N GLN A 730 -19.03 -2.09 -30.28
CA GLN A 730 -19.37 -1.00 -31.18
C GLN A 730 -18.12 -0.43 -31.86
N LEU A 731 -17.13 0.05 -31.11
CA LEU A 731 -15.97 0.75 -31.66
C LEU A 731 -15.16 -0.10 -32.67
N GLY A 732 -15.18 -1.42 -32.52
CA GLY A 732 -14.47 -2.36 -33.38
C GLY A 732 -13.03 -2.61 -32.88
N PRO A 733 -12.27 -3.48 -33.58
CA PRO A 733 -10.94 -3.89 -33.13
C PRO A 733 -9.84 -2.86 -33.41
N GLU A 734 -10.05 -1.96 -34.39
CA GLU A 734 -9.06 -0.96 -34.77
C GLU A 734 -8.95 0.15 -33.71
N PRO A 735 -7.73 0.54 -33.30
CA PRO A 735 -7.52 1.68 -32.41
C PRO A 735 -8.17 2.95 -32.95
N GLN A 736 -8.83 3.71 -32.09
CA GLN A 736 -9.52 4.96 -32.45
C GLN A 736 -9.33 6.00 -31.35
N ARG A 737 -9.41 7.28 -31.72
CA ARG A 737 -9.50 8.39 -30.74
C ARG A 737 -10.90 8.46 -30.16
N VAL A 738 -10.99 8.29 -28.85
CA VAL A 738 -12.25 8.30 -28.11
C VAL A 738 -12.22 9.38 -27.04
N ILE A 739 -13.30 10.16 -26.93
CA ILE A 739 -13.46 11.14 -25.86
C ILE A 739 -14.59 10.70 -24.94
N VAL A 740 -14.28 10.51 -23.66
CA VAL A 740 -15.28 10.32 -22.59
C VAL A 740 -15.56 11.67 -21.95
N VAL A 741 -16.83 12.08 -21.91
CA VAL A 741 -17.29 13.33 -21.31
C VAL A 741 -17.94 13.04 -19.96
N GLU A 742 -17.37 13.62 -18.91
CA GLU A 742 -17.91 13.53 -17.55
C GLU A 742 -19.02 14.57 -17.34
N ALA A 743 -20.14 14.15 -16.71
CA ALA A 743 -21.25 15.05 -16.37
C ALA A 743 -21.22 15.58 -14.92
N GLY A 744 -20.22 15.19 -14.10
CA GLY A 744 -20.10 15.60 -12.70
C GLY A 744 -19.09 14.77 -11.91
N ASP A 745 -18.88 15.10 -10.63
CA ASP A 745 -17.86 14.47 -9.78
C ASP A 745 -18.10 12.98 -9.53
N HIS A 746 -19.35 12.52 -9.54
CA HIS A 746 -19.72 11.11 -9.34
C HIS A 746 -19.23 10.19 -10.48
N HIS A 747 -18.86 10.76 -11.64
CA HIS A 747 -18.39 9.99 -12.80
C HIS A 747 -16.88 9.73 -12.82
N LYS A 748 -16.10 10.32 -11.90
CA LYS A 748 -14.62 10.23 -11.92
C LYS A 748 -14.09 8.80 -11.87
N PHE A 749 -14.72 7.91 -11.09
CA PHE A 749 -14.32 6.51 -11.06
C PHE A 749 -14.60 5.84 -12.42
N VAL A 750 -15.84 5.94 -12.88
CA VAL A 750 -16.34 5.32 -14.12
C VAL A 750 -15.51 5.76 -15.33
N SER A 751 -15.34 7.06 -15.54
CA SER A 751 -14.63 7.62 -16.70
C SER A 751 -13.17 7.15 -16.79
N ARG A 752 -12.45 7.19 -15.67
CA ARG A 752 -11.04 6.82 -15.62
C ARG A 752 -10.87 5.31 -15.75
N ARG A 753 -11.79 4.53 -15.17
CA ARG A 753 -11.79 3.07 -15.27
C ARG A 753 -12.15 2.59 -16.67
N LEU A 754 -13.13 3.23 -17.33
CA LEU A 754 -13.45 3.02 -18.75
C LEU A 754 -12.24 3.29 -19.64
N LYS A 755 -11.51 4.37 -19.40
CA LYS A 755 -10.30 4.68 -20.17
C LYS A 755 -9.29 3.51 -20.19
N TYR A 756 -9.12 2.81 -19.07
CA TYR A 756 -8.25 1.62 -19.02
C TYR A 756 -8.88 0.41 -19.74
N ALA A 757 -10.18 0.18 -19.55
CA ALA A 757 -10.91 -0.95 -20.12
C ALA A 757 -11.09 -0.87 -21.66
N LEU A 758 -11.08 0.35 -22.20
CA LEU A 758 -11.25 0.61 -23.64
C LEU A 758 -9.95 0.52 -24.45
N LEU A 759 -8.79 0.22 -23.84
CA LEU A 759 -7.60 -0.11 -24.63
C LEU A 759 -7.92 -1.30 -25.56
N PRO A 760 -7.55 -1.24 -26.86
CA PRO A 760 -6.51 -0.40 -27.45
C PRO A 760 -6.92 1.01 -27.93
N HIS A 761 -8.15 1.46 -27.73
CA HIS A 761 -8.55 2.80 -28.15
C HIS A 761 -7.82 3.89 -27.35
N ALA A 762 -7.42 4.96 -28.03
CA ALA A 762 -6.78 6.12 -27.43
C ALA A 762 -7.84 7.00 -26.76
N VAL A 763 -8.11 6.73 -25.48
CA VAL A 763 -9.20 7.37 -24.73
C VAL A 763 -8.72 8.58 -23.91
N TYR A 764 -9.40 9.70 -24.09
CA TYR A 764 -9.25 10.91 -23.28
C TYR A 764 -10.50 11.16 -22.45
N VAL A 765 -10.30 11.60 -21.20
CA VAL A 765 -11.38 11.95 -20.28
C VAL A 765 -11.46 13.47 -20.21
N ASN A 766 -12.63 14.01 -20.56
CA ASN A 766 -12.90 15.43 -20.67
C ASN A 766 -13.84 15.90 -19.55
N ASN A 767 -13.32 16.80 -18.72
CA ASN A 767 -14.03 17.36 -17.56
C ASN A 767 -14.44 18.79 -17.91
N GLY A 768 -15.48 18.94 -18.71
CA GLY A 768 -15.98 20.25 -19.11
C GLY A 768 -16.64 20.27 -20.47
N ARG A 769 -16.86 21.47 -21.00
CA ARG A 769 -17.56 21.65 -22.28
C ARG A 769 -16.69 21.16 -23.44
N LEU A 770 -17.16 20.15 -24.17
CA LEU A 770 -16.47 19.62 -25.35
C LEU A 770 -16.63 20.56 -26.57
N PRO A 771 -15.54 21.14 -27.12
CA PRO A 771 -15.62 21.97 -28.32
C PRO A 771 -16.01 21.16 -29.56
N ARG A 772 -16.79 21.76 -30.48
CA ARG A 772 -17.24 21.09 -31.72
C ARG A 772 -16.08 20.56 -32.58
N LYS A 773 -15.00 21.33 -32.71
CA LYS A 773 -13.80 20.90 -33.46
C LYS A 773 -13.16 19.64 -32.85
N ARG A 774 -13.17 19.52 -31.52
CA ARG A 774 -12.61 18.36 -30.80
C ARG A 774 -13.50 17.14 -30.92
N ALA A 775 -14.81 17.33 -30.75
CA ALA A 775 -15.78 16.27 -31.00
C ALA A 775 -15.74 15.76 -32.45
N ALA A 776 -15.46 16.64 -33.41
CA ALA A 776 -15.39 16.30 -34.83
C ALA A 776 -14.05 15.65 -35.27
N ALA A 777 -13.04 15.64 -34.40
CA ALA A 777 -11.76 15.00 -34.65
C ALA A 777 -11.63 13.67 -33.88
N ALA A 778 -12.62 13.30 -33.09
CA ALA A 778 -12.67 12.03 -32.39
C ALA A 778 -13.42 11.01 -33.25
N GLY A 779 -12.91 9.78 -33.34
CA GLY A 779 -13.65 8.69 -33.99
C GLY A 779 -14.96 8.39 -33.25
N ALA A 780 -14.96 8.56 -31.92
CA ALA A 780 -16.15 8.47 -31.11
C ALA A 780 -16.14 9.37 -29.87
N VAL A 781 -17.33 9.72 -29.39
CA VAL A 781 -17.55 10.44 -28.13
C VAL A 781 -18.56 9.68 -27.27
N ILE A 782 -18.23 9.51 -25.99
CA ILE A 782 -19.03 8.83 -24.98
C ILE A 782 -19.45 9.86 -23.94
N TRP A 783 -20.75 10.03 -23.71
CA TRP A 783 -21.27 10.86 -22.63
C TRP A 783 -21.76 9.99 -21.48
N LEU A 784 -21.23 10.21 -20.28
CA LEU A 784 -21.73 9.55 -19.08
C LEU A 784 -23.02 10.22 -18.60
N THR A 785 -23.95 9.43 -18.10
CA THR A 785 -25.29 9.89 -17.69
C THR A 785 -25.59 9.49 -16.25
N ASP A 786 -26.28 10.34 -15.49
CA ASP A 786 -26.72 10.06 -14.10
C ASP A 786 -27.92 9.10 -14.03
N GLY A 787 -28.01 8.12 -14.95
CA GLY A 787 -29.11 7.16 -15.01
C GLY A 787 -30.44 7.70 -15.56
N GLN A 788 -30.49 8.94 -16.05
CA GLN A 788 -31.69 9.49 -16.71
C GLN A 788 -31.66 9.36 -18.24
N SER A 789 -32.74 8.78 -18.77
CA SER A 789 -33.16 8.72 -20.19
C SER A 789 -32.46 7.69 -21.09
N SER A 790 -33.08 6.51 -21.20
CA SER A 790 -32.99 5.60 -22.35
C SER A 790 -33.69 6.15 -23.62
N SER A 791 -34.05 7.45 -23.65
CA SER A 791 -34.91 8.06 -24.67
C SER A 791 -34.28 9.21 -25.46
N GLN A 792 -32.95 9.38 -25.41
CA GLN A 792 -32.26 10.39 -26.21
C GLN A 792 -32.27 10.00 -27.71
N ALA A 793 -33.08 10.71 -28.50
CA ALA A 793 -33.15 10.50 -29.95
C ALA A 793 -31.89 10.96 -30.71
N ASN A 794 -31.11 11.88 -30.12
CA ASN A 794 -29.93 12.50 -30.73
C ASN A 794 -28.78 12.60 -29.72
N CYS A 795 -27.55 12.63 -30.25
CA CYS A 795 -26.35 12.82 -29.45
C CYS A 795 -26.32 14.17 -28.71
N PRO A 796 -25.70 14.27 -27.52
CA PRO A 796 -25.55 15.54 -26.81
C PRO A 796 -24.76 16.59 -27.61
N LYS A 797 -24.90 17.88 -27.25
CA LYS A 797 -24.09 18.96 -27.85
C LYS A 797 -22.60 18.63 -27.65
N PRO A 798 -21.75 18.81 -28.68
CA PRO A 798 -22.01 19.50 -29.96
C PRO A 798 -22.45 18.59 -31.14
N LEU A 799 -22.72 17.30 -30.93
CA LEU A 799 -23.00 16.32 -32.00
C LEU A 799 -24.50 16.07 -32.23
N GLN A 800 -25.39 17.03 -31.97
CA GLN A 800 -26.86 16.85 -32.05
C GLN A 800 -27.43 16.35 -33.40
N LYS A 801 -26.63 16.38 -34.48
CA LYS A 801 -27.02 15.86 -35.81
C LYS A 801 -26.67 14.37 -36.01
N VAL A 802 -25.92 13.78 -35.08
CA VAL A 802 -25.48 12.39 -35.11
C VAL A 802 -26.46 11.55 -34.30
N LYS A 803 -26.87 10.39 -34.84
CA LYS A 803 -27.66 9.42 -34.10
C LYS A 803 -26.74 8.61 -33.16
N PRO A 804 -27.14 8.38 -31.90
CA PRO A 804 -26.39 7.52 -31.01
C PRO A 804 -26.22 6.11 -31.59
N SER A 805 -25.02 5.55 -31.46
CA SER A 805 -24.73 4.16 -31.85
C SER A 805 -25.01 3.19 -30.70
N LEU A 806 -24.96 3.66 -29.45
CA LEU A 806 -25.32 2.90 -28.26
C LEU A 806 -25.92 3.86 -27.23
N ILE A 807 -26.99 3.45 -26.56
CA ILE A 807 -27.62 4.16 -25.45
C ILE A 807 -27.79 3.16 -24.32
N THR A 808 -27.17 3.45 -23.17
CA THR A 808 -27.30 2.65 -21.95
C THR A 808 -27.64 3.58 -20.78
N PRO A 809 -28.07 3.05 -19.62
CA PRO A 809 -28.23 3.86 -18.42
C PRO A 809 -26.94 4.55 -17.93
N LEU A 810 -25.77 4.00 -18.31
CA LEU A 810 -24.45 4.54 -17.92
C LEU A 810 -23.95 5.59 -18.90
N GLY A 811 -24.36 5.55 -20.17
CA GLY A 811 -23.97 6.56 -21.12
C GLY A 811 -24.41 6.36 -22.56
N VAL A 812 -24.07 7.34 -23.38
CA VAL A 812 -24.42 7.43 -24.80
C VAL A 812 -23.15 7.46 -25.64
N LEU A 813 -23.03 6.54 -26.60
CA LEU A 813 -21.95 6.51 -27.59
C LEU A 813 -22.42 7.18 -28.89
N CYS A 814 -21.62 8.11 -29.39
CA CYS A 814 -21.81 8.70 -30.70
C CYS A 814 -20.55 8.52 -31.55
N LYS A 815 -20.71 7.81 -32.66
CA LYS A 815 -19.68 7.67 -33.67
C LYS A 815 -19.90 8.67 -34.78
N GLN A 816 -18.82 9.23 -35.31
CA GLN A 816 -18.89 9.88 -36.60
C GLN A 816 -18.80 8.83 -37.69
N ALA A 817 -19.56 9.00 -38.78
CA ALA A 817 -19.38 8.17 -39.96
C ALA A 817 -17.95 8.37 -40.45
N GLN A 818 -17.14 7.31 -40.47
CA GLN A 818 -15.88 7.32 -41.20
C GLN A 818 -16.23 7.68 -42.64
N HIS A 819 -15.63 8.73 -43.18
CA HIS A 819 -15.64 8.94 -44.62
C HIS A 819 -15.02 7.68 -45.22
N ALA A 820 -15.86 6.83 -45.84
CA ALA A 820 -15.40 5.83 -46.77
C ALA A 820 -14.79 6.62 -47.94
N GLU A 821 -13.47 6.75 -47.94
CA GLU A 821 -12.72 7.12 -49.14
C GLU A 821 -12.59 5.90 -50.06
#